data_AF-A0A963ZS28-F1
#
_entry.id   AF-A0A963ZS28-F1
#
_cell.length_a   1.000
_cell.length_b   1.000
_cell.length_c   1.000
_cell.angle_alpha   90.00
_cell.angle_beta   90.00
_cell.angle_gamma   90.00
#
_symmetry.space_group_name_H-M   'P 1'
#
loop_
_entity.id
_entity.type
_entity.pdbx_description
1 polymer ?
#
loop_
_entity_poly.entity_id
_entity_poly.type
_entity_poly.pdbx_seq_one_letter_code
_entity_poly.pdbx_strand_id
1 'polypeptide(L)'
;MLKRIRAIFQIILLVIISIATSVCQTNNKTTALWLFDEQIGFYPSHVLEDFSDNNIPLVLGLGGQIVEGKFGNSLDPINQERISLPKGEEEFGLKKMSIPAGRTIEPLSWHNAKFAAFMTSGENHLRKEIGFRKPTTTKLNLGDFDWTVDFWFYPYRKTFEEGVLFEIGTGPRGENNYITSISLEHDLTNFKLVNYASDNIIRLQTNLSMNEWQHVAFVYDSRSNSLSHFINGKKLSTVQNIRLKELDIGDEDYMSIGRDCKWQKQFQGKIDELRFTEGMLYNSNFIPSQSLSPYTNITQKDSLIKGPILLAENRNNTFDIGSRKHLFIDNLLIEKSENIKFVVNPPRKGEVVISDIEGQFRKHLTVVEDEKGKIRIYNSAEKDYLEVFISDDGINFTRPNLGNQIKGNNNYCILEPVGGLGNPFIDPNSEGEGKWKYITGYHSRGTYLYTSPDGFVWKRMKLALIPFRNGTQSCTFYDDQRQLYVSYHRTGIHHTPGLATERASVVTQTNNLLSPIIYKPLSQSEYINIDKKERIRDPLPWWLDNGPLTPGDWGKEFPVKFKPDVEDPIGTDLYITKAIKYPWAPDTYLAFPIVYFHYYNDGPITRHELENPKRERGSGPIETQIAVSRNGLDWNRFYRPAYVGIGKHENYDMKTAYIAQGMIKRGNEIWQYYFGEPHYHSAHLKYDDKRAVFRLIQRIDGFISIDSPYSTEAIIITKPLLFKGNRLMINIDTEATGYAQIGFLDTNNNPIRGFEIDNCVYINGDFIETEVEWIRTSDGNSNYEHDNYENLEAFNNIITSSDVSSLEGKEVKIIFRMKGSKLYAMQFKNKLD
;
A
#
# COMPACT_ATOMS: atom_id res chain seq x y z
N MET A 1 -4.56 -11.79 71.96
CA MET A 1 -3.09 -11.76 71.75
C MET A 1 -2.66 -12.54 70.50
N LEU A 2 -3.05 -13.81 70.32
CA LEU A 2 -2.66 -14.62 69.14
C LEU A 2 -3.07 -14.05 67.76
N LYS A 3 -4.22 -13.36 67.64
CA LYS A 3 -4.63 -12.72 66.36
C LYS A 3 -3.74 -11.53 65.95
N ARG A 4 -3.15 -10.80 66.90
CA ARG A 4 -2.22 -9.70 66.61
C ARG A 4 -0.83 -10.21 66.20
N ILE A 5 -0.39 -11.33 66.74
CA ILE A 5 0.90 -11.96 66.39
C ILE A 5 0.86 -12.54 64.97
N ARG A 6 -0.27 -13.13 64.54
CA ARG A 6 -0.46 -13.59 63.14
C ARG A 6 -0.48 -12.46 62.12
N ALA A 7 -1.09 -11.32 62.44
CA ALA A 7 -1.10 -10.16 61.55
C ALA A 7 0.28 -9.53 61.39
N ILE A 8 1.08 -9.46 62.47
CA ILE A 8 2.45 -8.95 62.43
C ILE A 8 3.37 -9.91 61.66
N PHE A 9 3.21 -11.24 61.80
CA PHE A 9 3.95 -12.22 61.01
C PHE A 9 3.60 -12.19 59.52
N GLN A 10 2.34 -11.96 59.15
CA GLN A 10 1.94 -11.81 57.74
C GLN A 10 2.46 -10.52 57.12
N ILE A 11 2.51 -9.41 57.88
CA ILE A 11 3.07 -8.14 57.40
C ILE A 11 4.61 -8.24 57.26
N ILE A 12 5.30 -8.90 58.19
CA ILE A 12 6.75 -9.12 58.09
C ILE A 12 7.09 -10.10 56.96
N LEU A 13 6.26 -11.12 56.69
CA LEU A 13 6.45 -12.03 55.54
C LEU A 13 6.19 -11.31 54.20
N LEU A 14 5.21 -10.40 54.14
CA LEU A 14 4.96 -9.55 52.96
C LEU A 14 6.07 -8.52 52.72
N VAL A 15 6.66 -7.97 53.77
CA VAL A 15 7.79 -7.02 53.66
C VAL A 15 9.11 -7.75 53.32
N ILE A 16 9.34 -8.97 53.81
CA ILE A 16 10.52 -9.77 53.44
C ILE A 16 10.39 -10.35 52.02
N ILE A 17 9.17 -10.68 51.57
CA ILE A 17 8.91 -11.05 50.15
C ILE A 17 9.02 -9.84 49.23
N SER A 18 8.77 -8.61 49.71
CA SER A 18 8.94 -7.37 48.95
C SER A 18 10.38 -6.82 48.95
N ILE A 19 11.31 -7.38 49.73
CA ILE A 19 12.73 -7.00 49.77
C ILE A 19 13.63 -8.06 49.10
N ALA A 20 13.06 -9.16 48.60
CA ALA A 20 13.80 -10.22 47.89
C ALA A 20 13.54 -10.27 46.36
N THR A 21 12.93 -9.24 45.78
CA THR A 21 12.86 -9.05 44.32
C THR A 21 13.12 -7.59 43.93
N SER A 22 14.15 -6.97 44.49
CA SER A 22 14.91 -6.00 43.70
C SER A 22 15.74 -6.79 42.69
N VAL A 23 15.07 -7.40 41.70
CA VAL A 23 15.75 -7.71 40.44
C VAL A 23 16.21 -6.36 39.95
N CYS A 24 17.52 -6.12 40.03
CA CYS A 24 18.14 -5.00 39.37
C CYS A 24 17.65 -5.06 37.92
N GLN A 25 16.71 -4.19 37.55
CA GLN A 25 16.28 -4.03 36.16
C GLN A 25 17.54 -3.57 35.43
N THR A 26 18.28 -4.52 34.88
CA THR A 26 19.30 -4.21 33.87
C THR A 26 18.50 -3.61 32.71
N ASN A 27 18.61 -2.30 32.52
CA ASN A 27 18.01 -1.57 31.41
C ASN A 27 18.72 -2.02 30.11
N ASN A 28 18.45 -3.23 29.66
CA ASN A 28 18.97 -3.76 28.41
C ASN A 28 18.20 -3.09 27.27
N LYS A 29 18.90 -2.42 26.36
CA LYS A 29 18.31 -1.71 25.23
C LYS A 29 18.89 -2.24 23.93
N THR A 30 18.03 -2.75 23.04
CA THR A 30 18.45 -3.15 21.69
C THR A 30 18.95 -1.92 20.95
N THR A 31 20.22 -1.96 20.54
CA THR A 31 20.85 -0.92 19.72
C THR A 31 20.50 -1.11 18.25
N ALA A 32 20.59 -2.34 17.74
CA ALA A 32 20.23 -2.69 16.37
C ALA A 32 19.77 -4.15 16.32
N LEU A 33 18.82 -4.45 15.44
CA LEU A 33 18.34 -5.80 15.15
C LEU A 33 18.08 -5.92 13.65
N TRP A 34 18.88 -6.75 12.97
CA TRP A 34 18.65 -7.09 11.57
C TRP A 34 18.19 -8.53 11.47
N LEU A 35 16.93 -8.73 11.07
CA LEU A 35 16.37 -10.07 10.84
C LEU A 35 16.83 -10.65 9.50
N PHE A 36 17.06 -9.79 8.50
CA PHE A 36 17.33 -10.18 7.11
C PHE A 36 16.15 -10.86 6.39
N ASP A 37 14.93 -10.53 6.81
CA ASP A 37 13.65 -11.05 6.29
C ASP A 37 13.17 -10.40 4.99
N GLU A 38 13.99 -9.54 4.36
CA GLU A 38 13.69 -9.02 3.03
C GLU A 38 13.55 -10.17 2.00
N GLN A 39 12.93 -9.90 0.85
CA GLN A 39 12.62 -10.95 -0.14
C GLN A 39 13.88 -11.76 -0.62
N ILE A 40 13.73 -13.03 -0.96
CA ILE A 40 14.82 -13.74 -1.65
C ILE A 40 14.91 -13.25 -3.11
N GLY A 41 16.14 -12.95 -3.55
CA GLY A 41 16.42 -12.58 -4.94
C GLY A 41 15.87 -11.22 -5.38
N PHE A 42 15.70 -10.26 -4.46
CA PHE A 42 15.47 -8.86 -4.85
C PHE A 42 16.76 -8.21 -5.40
N TYR A 43 16.66 -6.99 -5.94
CA TYR A 43 17.83 -6.33 -6.50
C TYR A 43 18.90 -5.97 -5.45
N PRO A 44 20.19 -6.08 -5.72
CA PRO A 44 21.15 -5.64 -4.71
C PRO A 44 21.22 -4.11 -4.64
N SER A 45 21.88 -3.60 -3.60
CA SER A 45 21.75 -2.24 -3.09
C SER A 45 20.41 -1.94 -2.40
N HIS A 46 19.64 -2.97 -2.05
CA HIS A 46 18.45 -2.81 -1.21
C HIS A 46 18.81 -2.49 0.24
N VAL A 47 17.89 -1.78 0.90
CA VAL A 47 17.96 -1.52 2.34
C VAL A 47 17.69 -2.81 3.09
N LEU A 48 18.53 -3.12 4.07
CA LEU A 48 18.27 -4.13 5.08
C LEU A 48 17.83 -3.40 6.35
N GLU A 49 16.61 -3.63 6.78
CA GLU A 49 15.94 -2.83 7.79
C GLU A 49 16.37 -3.19 9.21
N ASP A 50 16.53 -2.16 10.04
CA ASP A 50 16.73 -2.31 11.47
C ASP A 50 15.36 -2.34 12.18
N PHE A 51 15.11 -3.43 12.89
CA PHE A 51 13.89 -3.67 13.63
C PHE A 51 13.93 -3.06 15.04
N SER A 52 15.04 -2.42 15.43
CA SER A 52 15.10 -1.59 16.62
C SER A 52 14.41 -0.23 16.44
N ASP A 53 14.29 0.52 17.52
CA ASP A 53 13.79 1.90 17.48
C ASP A 53 14.84 2.94 17.07
N ASN A 54 16.09 2.53 16.90
CA ASN A 54 17.18 3.44 16.54
C ASN A 54 17.30 3.67 15.01
N ASN A 55 16.63 2.85 14.19
CA ASN A 55 16.53 2.97 12.74
C ASN A 55 17.91 3.06 12.07
N ILE A 56 18.72 2.03 12.25
CA ILE A 56 20.09 1.89 11.74
C ILE A 56 20.14 0.92 10.55
N PRO A 57 19.61 1.29 9.37
CA PRO A 57 19.58 0.39 8.22
C PRO A 57 20.98 0.10 7.68
N LEU A 58 21.11 -1.04 7.01
CA LEU A 58 22.25 -1.42 6.18
C LEU A 58 21.83 -1.43 4.70
N VAL A 59 22.79 -1.63 3.81
CA VAL A 59 22.53 -1.89 2.39
C VAL A 59 23.17 -3.21 1.98
N LEU A 60 22.44 -4.03 1.23
CA LEU A 60 22.94 -5.27 0.64
C LEU A 60 23.85 -4.96 -0.56
N GLY A 61 25.06 -5.52 -0.60
CA GLY A 61 25.97 -5.38 -1.73
C GLY A 61 26.04 -6.64 -2.60
N LEU A 62 26.92 -6.64 -3.59
CA LEU A 62 27.15 -7.80 -4.46
C LEU A 62 27.80 -8.98 -3.74
N GLY A 63 28.40 -8.76 -2.58
CA GLY A 63 29.11 -9.77 -1.81
C GLY A 63 28.25 -10.53 -0.80
N GLY A 64 26.93 -10.31 -0.80
CA GLY A 64 25.97 -11.06 0.01
C GLY A 64 24.62 -11.19 -0.69
N GLN A 65 23.79 -12.12 -0.23
CA GLN A 65 22.44 -12.36 -0.73
C GLN A 65 21.51 -12.71 0.43
N ILE A 66 20.21 -12.53 0.21
CA ILE A 66 19.18 -13.02 1.13
C ILE A 66 18.72 -14.40 0.69
N VAL A 67 18.71 -15.36 1.62
CA VAL A 67 18.34 -16.77 1.42
C VAL A 67 17.47 -17.26 2.56
N GLU A 68 16.85 -18.43 2.41
CA GLU A 68 16.08 -19.06 3.49
C GLU A 68 16.91 -19.21 4.77
N GLY A 69 16.32 -18.73 5.87
CA GLY A 69 16.89 -18.59 7.20
C GLY A 69 16.40 -19.66 8.18
N LYS A 70 16.51 -19.37 9.48
CA LYS A 70 16.00 -20.22 10.55
C LYS A 70 14.53 -19.93 10.85
N PHE A 71 14.15 -18.64 10.90
CA PHE A 71 12.78 -18.21 11.24
C PHE A 71 12.07 -17.49 10.10
N GLY A 72 12.84 -16.97 9.14
CA GLY A 72 12.35 -16.38 7.90
C GLY A 72 13.45 -16.47 6.86
N ASN A 73 14.05 -15.33 6.51
CA ASN A 73 15.23 -15.30 5.65
C ASN A 73 16.51 -15.00 6.45
N SER A 74 17.65 -15.00 5.78
CA SER A 74 18.97 -14.81 6.39
C SER A 74 19.92 -14.17 5.39
N LEU A 75 20.95 -13.49 5.90
CA LEU A 75 22.04 -12.98 5.10
C LEU A 75 23.08 -14.08 4.86
N ASP A 76 23.34 -14.43 3.60
CA ASP A 76 24.49 -15.24 3.23
C ASP A 76 25.52 -14.36 2.51
N PRO A 77 26.70 -14.10 3.11
CA PRO A 77 27.72 -13.25 2.54
C PRO A 77 28.48 -13.93 1.39
N ILE A 78 27.81 -14.44 0.36
CA ILE A 78 28.42 -14.92 -0.91
C ILE A 78 28.24 -13.93 -2.04
N ASN A 79 29.10 -14.01 -3.05
CA ASN A 79 28.97 -13.17 -4.24
C ASN A 79 27.70 -13.55 -5.01
N GLN A 80 26.91 -12.54 -5.35
CA GLN A 80 25.83 -12.67 -6.32
C GLN A 80 26.36 -12.79 -7.75
N GLU A 81 25.55 -13.32 -8.66
CA GLU A 81 25.89 -13.35 -10.08
C GLU A 81 26.09 -11.93 -10.64
N ARG A 82 27.10 -11.77 -11.50
CA ARG A 82 27.41 -10.47 -12.10
C ARG A 82 26.44 -10.18 -13.25
N ILE A 83 25.71 -9.07 -13.18
CA ILE A 83 24.87 -8.59 -14.27
C ILE A 83 25.73 -7.85 -15.32
N SER A 84 25.49 -8.11 -16.61
CA SER A 84 26.15 -7.43 -17.72
C SER A 84 25.56 -6.03 -17.95
N LEU A 85 26.43 -5.03 -18.06
CA LEU A 85 26.06 -3.66 -18.42
C LEU A 85 26.16 -3.45 -19.96
N PRO A 86 25.22 -2.76 -20.61
CA PRO A 86 25.33 -2.32 -22.00
C PRO A 86 26.48 -1.34 -22.22
N LYS A 87 26.97 -1.22 -23.46
CA LYS A 87 28.00 -0.23 -23.83
C LYS A 87 27.37 1.11 -24.19
N GLY A 88 27.86 2.22 -23.64
CA GLY A 88 27.71 3.55 -24.25
C GLY A 88 26.93 4.65 -23.50
N GLU A 89 26.72 4.56 -22.17
CA GLU A 89 25.97 5.59 -21.40
C GLU A 89 26.84 6.29 -20.35
N GLU A 90 26.44 7.49 -19.90
CA GLU A 90 27.08 8.18 -18.77
C GLU A 90 26.63 7.60 -17.43
N GLU A 91 27.59 7.17 -16.63
CA GLU A 91 27.33 6.32 -15.47
C GLU A 91 27.67 7.03 -14.14
N PHE A 92 26.66 7.45 -13.39
CA PHE A 92 26.86 7.83 -11.99
C PHE A 92 27.03 6.55 -11.15
N GLY A 93 28.17 6.37 -10.46
CA GLY A 93 28.47 5.18 -9.65
C GLY A 93 29.07 3.98 -10.42
N LEU A 94 28.92 3.92 -11.76
CA LEU A 94 29.66 2.97 -12.60
C LEU A 94 30.94 3.58 -13.24
N LYS A 95 31.05 4.92 -13.31
CA LYS A 95 32.31 5.58 -13.62
C LYS A 95 33.27 5.43 -12.44
N LYS A 96 34.46 4.88 -12.72
CA LYS A 96 35.55 4.83 -11.73
C LYS A 96 35.86 6.27 -11.26
N MET A 97 35.56 6.54 -9.98
CA MET A 97 35.91 7.82 -9.38
C MET A 97 37.42 7.91 -9.17
N SER A 98 37.97 9.10 -9.33
CA SER A 98 39.37 9.36 -8.97
C SER A 98 39.55 9.13 -7.48
N ILE A 99 40.64 8.44 -7.11
CA ILE A 99 41.06 8.28 -5.72
C ILE A 99 41.31 9.69 -5.15
N PRO A 100 40.62 10.10 -4.06
CA PRO A 100 40.85 11.40 -3.44
C PRO A 100 42.32 11.56 -3.02
N ALA A 101 42.83 12.80 -3.04
CA ALA A 101 44.23 13.07 -2.69
C ALA A 101 44.55 12.51 -1.28
N GLY A 102 45.66 11.76 -1.17
CA GLY A 102 46.10 11.14 0.08
C GLY A 102 45.42 9.81 0.43
N ARG A 103 44.53 9.29 -0.43
CA ARG A 103 43.92 7.95 -0.29
C ARG A 103 44.72 6.89 -1.05
N THR A 104 44.67 5.66 -0.55
CA THR A 104 45.18 4.44 -1.20
C THR A 104 44.07 3.51 -1.66
N ILE A 105 42.87 3.65 -1.08
CA ILE A 105 41.70 2.83 -1.36
C ILE A 105 40.84 3.55 -2.41
N GLU A 106 40.44 2.79 -3.42
CA GLU A 106 39.49 3.27 -4.42
C GLU A 106 38.13 3.55 -3.74
N PRO A 107 37.51 4.72 -4.04
CA PRO A 107 36.12 4.97 -3.66
C PRO A 107 35.23 3.83 -4.12
N LEU A 108 34.15 3.61 -3.39
CA LEU A 108 33.19 2.59 -3.75
C LEU A 108 32.64 2.88 -5.15
N SER A 109 32.58 1.86 -5.98
CA SER A 109 31.99 1.91 -7.32
C SER A 109 31.39 0.55 -7.60
N TRP A 110 30.63 0.45 -8.68
CA TRP A 110 30.05 -0.82 -9.07
C TRP A 110 31.07 -1.94 -9.21
N HIS A 111 32.26 -1.60 -9.72
CA HIS A 111 33.31 -2.58 -9.99
C HIS A 111 33.95 -3.16 -8.73
N ASN A 112 33.81 -2.49 -7.58
CA ASN A 112 34.47 -2.89 -6.33
C ASN A 112 33.51 -3.05 -5.12
N ALA A 113 32.19 -2.85 -5.30
CA ALA A 113 31.15 -2.93 -4.26
C ALA A 113 30.81 -4.37 -3.82
N LYS A 114 31.82 -5.16 -3.42
CA LYS A 114 31.69 -6.56 -3.00
C LYS A 114 31.39 -6.74 -1.51
N PHE A 115 30.89 -5.72 -0.82
CA PHE A 115 30.39 -5.86 0.55
C PHE A 115 29.17 -6.76 0.60
N ALA A 116 28.90 -7.38 1.75
CA ALA A 116 27.67 -8.16 1.95
C ALA A 116 26.56 -7.27 2.50
N ALA A 117 26.70 -6.72 3.71
CA ALA A 117 25.82 -5.68 4.23
C ALA A 117 26.66 -4.52 4.81
N PHE A 118 26.31 -3.27 4.47
CA PHE A 118 27.19 -2.13 4.72
C PHE A 118 26.43 -0.84 5.06
N MET A 119 27.01 -0.02 5.93
CA MET A 119 26.66 1.39 6.15
C MET A 119 27.94 2.22 6.26
N THR A 120 27.88 3.49 5.86
CA THR A 120 29.05 4.38 5.88
C THR A 120 28.66 5.85 5.86
N SER A 121 29.49 6.69 6.48
CA SER A 121 29.48 8.15 6.33
C SER A 121 30.58 8.68 5.39
N GLY A 122 31.48 7.81 4.92
CA GLY A 122 32.57 8.16 4.00
C GLY A 122 32.19 8.05 2.52
N GLU A 123 31.54 6.95 2.14
CA GLU A 123 31.09 6.75 0.75
C GLU A 123 29.77 7.47 0.53
N ASN A 124 29.79 8.80 0.56
CA ASN A 124 28.60 9.66 0.51
C ASN A 124 27.79 9.54 -0.79
N HIS A 125 28.26 8.81 -1.79
CA HIS A 125 27.51 8.49 -3.02
C HIS A 125 26.71 7.19 -2.88
N LEU A 126 26.91 6.40 -1.84
CA LEU A 126 26.13 5.19 -1.60
C LEU A 126 24.82 5.59 -0.90
N ARG A 127 23.72 5.57 -1.65
CA ARG A 127 22.35 5.64 -1.10
C ARG A 127 22.11 6.82 -0.14
N LYS A 128 22.40 8.03 -0.60
CA LYS A 128 22.28 9.29 0.17
C LYS A 128 20.94 9.46 0.89
N GLU A 129 19.86 8.95 0.32
CA GLU A 129 18.50 9.09 0.84
C GLU A 129 18.22 8.20 2.04
N ILE A 130 19.00 7.14 2.25
CA ILE A 130 18.83 6.27 3.42
C ILE A 130 19.18 7.02 4.70
N GLY A 131 20.18 7.90 4.65
CA GLY A 131 20.66 8.68 5.80
C GLY A 131 21.24 7.76 6.87
N PHE A 132 22.38 7.13 6.58
CA PHE A 132 23.05 6.23 7.53
C PHE A 132 23.39 6.95 8.84
N ARG A 133 23.19 6.25 9.96
CA ARG A 133 23.75 6.67 11.25
C ARG A 133 25.25 6.39 11.24
N LYS A 134 26.00 7.22 11.95
CA LYS A 134 27.43 7.05 12.19
C LYS A 134 27.65 5.95 13.23
N PRO A 135 28.11 4.73 12.88
CA PRO A 135 28.23 3.64 13.85
C PRO A 135 29.08 4.00 15.07
N THR A 136 30.13 4.82 14.92
CA THR A 136 31.01 5.26 16.03
C THR A 136 30.31 6.18 17.04
N THR A 137 29.17 6.77 16.68
CA THR A 137 28.35 7.62 17.56
C THR A 137 27.21 6.85 18.25
N THR A 138 27.05 5.57 17.94
CA THR A 138 26.00 4.70 18.48
C THR A 138 26.60 3.63 19.39
N LYS A 139 25.75 2.89 20.11
CA LYS A 139 26.16 1.72 20.89
C LYS A 139 26.50 0.49 20.05
N LEU A 140 26.63 0.63 18.73
CA LEU A 140 27.35 -0.33 17.88
C LEU A 140 28.85 -0.25 18.14
N ASN A 141 29.36 0.93 18.53
CA ASN A 141 30.75 1.16 18.90
C ASN A 141 31.07 0.46 20.23
N LEU A 142 31.34 -0.84 20.20
CA LEU A 142 31.55 -1.64 21.41
C LEU A 142 32.76 -1.13 22.20
N GLY A 143 32.59 -0.92 23.51
CA GLY A 143 33.63 -0.38 24.38
C GLY A 143 33.41 -0.70 25.86
N ASP A 144 33.75 0.24 26.75
CA ASP A 144 33.73 0.06 28.21
C ASP A 144 32.32 0.25 28.80
N PHE A 145 31.39 -0.58 28.37
CA PHE A 145 30.04 -0.67 28.91
C PHE A 145 29.52 -2.10 28.73
N ASP A 146 28.54 -2.50 29.51
CA ASP A 146 27.92 -3.82 29.38
C ASP A 146 27.27 -3.96 28.00
N TRP A 147 27.57 -5.02 27.25
CA TRP A 147 26.95 -5.24 25.93
C TRP A 147 26.80 -6.71 25.57
N THR A 148 25.84 -6.99 24.68
CA THR A 148 25.62 -8.31 24.10
C THR A 148 25.50 -8.22 22.58
N VAL A 149 26.19 -9.11 21.87
CA VAL A 149 25.98 -9.37 20.43
C VAL A 149 25.53 -10.81 20.28
N ASP A 150 24.36 -11.05 19.70
CA ASP A 150 23.84 -12.40 19.49
C ASP A 150 23.12 -12.56 18.15
N PHE A 151 23.16 -13.78 17.61
CA PHE A 151 22.62 -14.14 16.29
C PHE A 151 22.48 -15.64 16.12
N TRP A 152 21.74 -16.06 15.10
CA TRP A 152 21.73 -17.43 14.61
C TRP A 152 22.72 -17.59 13.47
N PHE A 153 23.50 -18.67 13.51
CA PHE A 153 24.56 -18.96 12.56
C PHE A 153 24.40 -20.34 11.94
N TYR A 154 24.54 -20.44 10.62
CA TYR A 154 24.60 -21.70 9.88
C TYR A 154 25.96 -21.79 9.15
N PRO A 155 26.99 -22.36 9.78
CA PRO A 155 28.29 -22.57 9.13
C PRO A 155 28.20 -23.68 8.10
N TYR A 156 28.56 -23.40 6.85
CA TYR A 156 28.53 -24.41 5.78
C TYR A 156 29.78 -24.42 4.90
N ARG A 157 30.70 -23.47 5.11
CA ARG A 157 31.97 -23.39 4.38
C ARG A 157 33.14 -23.13 5.33
N LYS A 158 34.35 -23.42 4.85
CA LYS A 158 35.60 -22.92 5.43
C LYS A 158 36.26 -21.97 4.44
N THR A 159 37.04 -21.03 4.95
CA THR A 159 37.78 -20.04 4.17
C THR A 159 39.28 -20.26 4.35
N PHE A 160 40.12 -19.67 3.49
CA PHE A 160 41.58 -19.77 3.63
C PHE A 160 42.13 -18.89 4.76
N GLU A 161 41.50 -17.74 4.96
CA GLU A 161 41.75 -16.84 6.08
C GLU A 161 40.54 -16.82 7.02
N GLU A 162 40.60 -16.02 8.07
CA GLU A 162 39.43 -15.74 8.91
C GLU A 162 38.30 -15.06 8.12
N GLY A 163 37.06 -15.36 8.49
CA GLY A 163 35.87 -14.67 7.98
C GLY A 163 35.37 -13.62 8.96
N VAL A 164 35.03 -12.42 8.49
CA VAL A 164 34.58 -11.33 9.37
C VAL A 164 33.06 -11.35 9.56
N LEU A 165 32.59 -11.47 10.80
CA LEU A 165 31.17 -11.33 11.15
C LEU A 165 30.75 -9.87 11.00
N PHE A 166 31.45 -8.97 11.67
CA PHE A 166 31.31 -7.53 11.50
C PHE A 166 32.63 -6.80 11.73
N GLU A 167 32.75 -5.62 11.12
CA GLU A 167 33.83 -4.66 11.35
C GLU A 167 33.25 -3.25 11.40
N ILE A 168 33.59 -2.50 12.44
CA ILE A 168 33.33 -1.07 12.58
C ILE A 168 34.66 -0.35 12.54
N GLY A 169 34.78 0.69 11.73
CA GLY A 169 35.99 1.51 11.65
C GLY A 169 35.67 2.98 11.78
N THR A 170 36.63 3.76 12.29
CA THR A 170 36.57 5.24 12.29
C THR A 170 36.61 5.82 10.87
N GLY A 171 36.95 4.98 9.90
CA GLY A 171 37.21 5.37 8.54
C GLY A 171 38.44 6.27 8.44
N PRO A 172 38.79 6.66 7.21
CA PRO A 172 38.15 6.30 5.95
C PRO A 172 38.43 4.84 5.57
N ARG A 173 37.47 4.19 4.90
CA ARG A 173 37.43 2.73 4.73
C ARG A 173 38.75 2.16 4.19
N GLY A 174 39.37 1.26 4.97
CA GLY A 174 40.58 0.53 4.57
C GLY A 174 41.89 1.34 4.55
N GLU A 175 41.86 2.61 4.94
CA GLU A 175 43.03 3.50 5.01
C GLU A 175 43.78 3.42 6.35
N ASN A 176 43.15 2.86 7.38
CA ASN A 176 43.75 2.69 8.69
C ASN A 176 43.21 1.42 9.38
N ASN A 177 43.78 1.11 10.55
CA ASN A 177 43.45 -0.09 11.33
C ASN A 177 42.65 0.23 12.61
N TYR A 178 42.09 1.44 12.73
CA TYR A 178 41.30 1.85 13.91
C TYR A 178 39.90 1.22 13.83
N ILE A 179 39.84 -0.07 14.15
CA ILE A 179 38.65 -0.90 14.02
C ILE A 179 38.28 -1.64 15.30
N THR A 180 37.00 -2.00 15.38
CA THR A 180 36.48 -3.04 16.26
C THR A 180 35.83 -4.10 15.39
N SER A 181 36.25 -5.36 15.51
CA SER A 181 35.72 -6.45 14.70
C SER A 181 35.61 -7.76 15.47
N ILE A 182 34.67 -8.61 15.04
CA ILE A 182 34.62 -10.02 15.41
C ILE A 182 34.74 -10.83 14.12
N SER A 183 35.67 -11.78 14.09
CA SER A 183 35.88 -12.73 13.00
C SER A 183 35.88 -14.16 13.53
N LEU A 184 35.68 -15.12 12.62
CA LEU A 184 35.79 -16.54 12.87
C LEU A 184 37.05 -17.07 12.18
N GLU A 185 37.92 -17.73 12.93
CA GLU A 185 39.17 -18.27 12.37
C GLU A 185 38.87 -19.34 11.30
N HIS A 186 39.79 -19.49 10.35
CA HIS A 186 39.63 -20.35 9.16
C HIS A 186 39.28 -21.82 9.50
N ASP A 187 39.73 -22.31 10.65
CA ASP A 187 39.49 -23.68 11.13
C ASP A 187 38.17 -23.85 11.91
N LEU A 188 37.45 -22.76 12.18
CA LEU A 188 36.20 -22.66 12.94
C LEU A 188 36.35 -22.95 14.45
N THR A 189 37.56 -22.88 15.00
CA THR A 189 37.81 -23.24 16.41
C THR A 189 37.78 -22.04 17.37
N ASN A 190 37.97 -20.82 16.88
CA ASN A 190 37.89 -19.61 17.69
C ASN A 190 37.18 -18.47 16.95
N PHE A 191 36.39 -17.70 17.70
CA PHE A 191 36.10 -16.32 17.33
C PHE A 191 37.22 -15.41 17.82
N LYS A 192 37.62 -14.44 17.01
CA LYS A 192 38.62 -13.44 17.32
C LYS A 192 37.96 -12.06 17.39
N LEU A 193 38.05 -11.40 18.55
CA LEU A 193 37.68 -9.99 18.70
C LEU A 193 38.94 -9.13 18.61
N VAL A 194 38.91 -8.11 17.76
CA VAL A 194 39.92 -7.05 17.71
C VAL A 194 39.25 -5.75 18.14
N ASN A 195 39.83 -5.06 19.13
CA ASN A 195 39.42 -3.71 19.52
C ASN A 195 40.68 -2.83 19.57
N TYR A 196 40.89 -2.07 18.50
CA TYR A 196 42.10 -1.26 18.33
C TYR A 196 42.25 -0.21 19.43
N ALA A 197 41.16 0.45 19.82
CA ALA A 197 41.18 1.55 20.79
C ALA A 197 41.73 1.16 22.18
N SER A 198 41.78 -0.13 22.49
CA SER A 198 42.36 -0.67 23.73
C SER A 198 43.51 -1.66 23.49
N ASP A 199 44.01 -1.77 22.26
CA ASP A 199 45.04 -2.72 21.82
C ASP A 199 44.71 -4.20 22.18
N ASN A 200 43.42 -4.56 22.17
CA ASN A 200 42.98 -5.91 22.51
C ASN A 200 42.79 -6.81 21.27
N ILE A 201 43.37 -8.01 21.34
CA ILE A 201 43.08 -9.14 20.44
C ILE A 201 42.71 -10.34 21.30
N ILE A 202 41.44 -10.72 21.28
CA ILE A 202 40.88 -11.74 22.18
C ILE A 202 40.45 -12.93 21.34
N ARG A 203 40.79 -14.15 21.79
CA ARG A 203 40.31 -15.39 21.18
C ARG A 203 39.34 -16.09 22.12
N LEU A 204 38.17 -16.43 21.59
CA LEU A 204 37.10 -17.13 22.27
C LEU A 204 36.92 -18.49 21.60
N GLN A 205 37.28 -19.55 22.31
CA GLN A 205 37.11 -20.91 21.81
C GLN A 205 35.63 -21.19 21.52
N THR A 206 35.37 -21.79 20.36
CA THR A 206 34.04 -22.22 19.90
C THR A 206 34.02 -23.71 19.50
N ASN A 207 32.82 -24.29 19.39
CA ASN A 207 32.60 -25.69 19.02
C ASN A 207 31.44 -25.85 18.03
N LEU A 208 31.51 -25.10 16.93
CA LEU A 208 30.47 -25.04 15.92
C LEU A 208 30.31 -26.39 15.17
N SER A 209 29.06 -26.76 14.93
CA SER A 209 28.66 -27.88 14.07
C SER A 209 28.38 -27.36 12.67
N MET A 210 29.01 -27.96 11.66
CA MET A 210 28.74 -27.64 10.27
C MET A 210 27.31 -28.04 9.88
N ASN A 211 26.69 -27.24 9.02
CA ASN A 211 25.37 -27.45 8.42
C ASN A 211 24.21 -27.54 9.41
N GLU A 212 24.31 -26.82 10.54
CA GLU A 212 23.24 -26.75 11.54
C GLU A 212 23.09 -25.30 12.02
N TRP A 213 21.85 -24.88 12.29
CA TRP A 213 21.59 -23.57 12.91
C TRP A 213 21.94 -23.60 14.39
N GLN A 214 22.87 -22.74 14.81
CA GLN A 214 23.28 -22.59 16.19
C GLN A 214 23.13 -21.13 16.64
N HIS A 215 22.67 -20.92 17.88
CA HIS A 215 22.65 -19.58 18.47
C HIS A 215 24.04 -19.25 19.02
N VAL A 216 24.56 -18.09 18.65
CA VAL A 216 25.89 -17.60 19.01
C VAL A 216 25.72 -16.30 19.77
N ALA A 217 26.34 -16.17 20.94
CA ALA A 217 26.33 -14.91 21.68
C ALA A 217 27.70 -14.55 22.25
N PHE A 218 27.97 -13.25 22.33
CA PHE A 218 29.11 -12.62 22.99
C PHE A 218 28.58 -11.61 24.01
N VAL A 219 29.02 -11.74 25.26
CA VAL A 219 28.57 -10.86 26.37
C VAL A 219 29.79 -10.28 27.05
N TYR A 220 29.91 -8.96 27.03
CA TYR A 220 30.92 -8.24 27.79
C TYR A 220 30.33 -7.68 29.08
N ASP A 221 30.97 -8.01 30.18
CA ASP A 221 30.74 -7.43 31.50
C ASP A 221 31.86 -6.44 31.78
N SER A 222 31.53 -5.15 31.71
CA SER A 222 32.49 -4.05 31.92
C SER A 222 32.97 -3.97 33.37
N ARG A 223 32.13 -4.42 34.33
CA ARG A 223 32.47 -4.40 35.76
C ARG A 223 33.49 -5.47 36.11
N SER A 224 33.32 -6.68 35.57
CA SER A 224 34.29 -7.77 35.77
C SER A 224 35.39 -7.82 34.73
N ASN A 225 35.37 -6.93 33.71
CA ASN A 225 36.32 -6.91 32.60
C ASN A 225 36.44 -8.28 31.92
N SER A 226 35.28 -8.89 31.61
CA SER A 226 35.24 -10.23 31.05
C SER A 226 34.32 -10.34 29.85
N LEU A 227 34.76 -11.09 28.84
CA LEU A 227 34.02 -11.40 27.63
C LEU A 227 33.68 -12.90 27.61
N SER A 228 32.40 -13.23 27.70
CA SER A 228 31.88 -14.60 27.62
C SER A 228 31.32 -14.90 26.24
N HIS A 229 31.53 -16.14 25.77
CA HIS A 229 30.96 -16.66 24.53
C HIS A 229 30.03 -17.85 24.82
N PHE A 230 28.89 -17.90 24.13
CA PHE A 230 27.88 -18.93 24.29
C PHE A 230 27.53 -19.55 22.93
N ILE A 231 27.26 -20.86 22.96
CA ILE A 231 26.69 -21.62 21.84
C ILE A 231 25.42 -22.33 22.33
N ASN A 232 24.31 -22.14 21.62
CA ASN A 232 23.00 -22.71 21.95
C ASN A 232 22.61 -22.48 23.42
N GLY A 233 22.90 -21.27 23.92
CA GLY A 233 22.62 -20.87 25.29
C GLY A 233 23.54 -21.43 26.36
N LYS A 234 24.55 -22.25 26.01
CA LYS A 234 25.55 -22.76 26.96
C LYS A 234 26.82 -21.91 26.89
N LYS A 235 27.28 -21.42 28.04
CA LYS A 235 28.56 -20.69 28.16
C LYS A 235 29.71 -21.64 27.84
N LEU A 236 30.52 -21.28 26.86
CA LEU A 236 31.55 -22.15 26.31
C LEU A 236 32.95 -21.67 26.68
N SER A 237 33.22 -20.37 26.52
CA SER A 237 34.50 -19.77 26.87
C SER A 237 34.30 -18.41 27.52
N THR A 238 35.27 -17.98 28.32
CA THR A 238 35.30 -16.65 28.93
C THR A 238 36.75 -16.21 29.05
N VAL A 239 37.03 -14.99 28.63
CA VAL A 239 38.33 -14.34 28.83
C VAL A 239 38.12 -13.20 29.82
N GLN A 240 39.04 -13.08 30.78
CA GLN A 240 38.99 -12.09 31.86
C GLN A 240 40.13 -11.08 31.70
N ASN A 241 40.09 -10.01 32.50
CA ASN A 241 41.08 -8.92 32.51
C ASN A 241 41.18 -8.19 31.16
N ILE A 242 40.04 -8.06 30.47
CA ILE A 242 39.91 -7.33 29.22
C ILE A 242 39.21 -6.00 29.48
N ARG A 243 39.88 -4.89 29.16
CA ARG A 243 39.29 -3.55 29.11
C ARG A 243 39.11 -3.13 27.67
N LEU A 244 37.86 -3.04 27.22
CA LEU A 244 37.56 -2.57 25.87
C LEU A 244 37.40 -1.04 25.89
N LYS A 245 37.62 -0.39 24.75
CA LYS A 245 37.37 1.04 24.59
C LYS A 245 36.57 1.28 23.31
N GLU A 246 35.61 2.20 23.38
CA GLU A 246 34.91 2.68 22.18
C GLU A 246 35.95 3.31 21.22
N LEU A 247 35.77 3.13 19.92
CA LEU A 247 36.56 3.83 18.91
C LEU A 247 36.30 5.34 19.02
N ASP A 248 37.29 6.15 18.68
CA ASP A 248 37.08 7.60 18.51
C ASP A 248 36.05 7.85 17.39
N ILE A 249 35.30 8.96 17.48
CA ILE A 249 34.27 9.28 16.48
C ILE A 249 34.94 9.55 15.13
N GLY A 250 34.51 8.80 14.11
CA GLY A 250 35.01 8.93 12.75
C GLY A 250 34.20 9.88 11.89
N ASP A 251 34.89 10.69 11.07
CA ASP A 251 34.23 11.54 10.09
C ASP A 251 33.62 10.74 8.93
N GLU A 252 34.28 9.63 8.57
CA GLU A 252 33.93 8.71 7.47
C GLU A 252 33.77 7.28 7.99
N ASP A 253 33.25 7.15 9.21
CA ASP A 253 33.03 5.86 9.86
C ASP A 253 32.12 4.93 9.05
N TYR A 254 32.27 3.64 9.31
CA TYR A 254 31.54 2.61 8.60
C TYR A 254 31.32 1.38 9.46
N MET A 255 30.34 0.57 9.05
CA MET A 255 30.14 -0.77 9.56
C MET A 255 29.87 -1.72 8.39
N SER A 256 30.60 -2.83 8.37
CA SER A 256 30.41 -3.93 7.43
C SER A 256 30.00 -5.18 8.19
N ILE A 257 29.10 -5.98 7.61
CA ILE A 257 28.67 -7.27 8.12
C ILE A 257 28.91 -8.33 7.05
N GLY A 258 29.46 -9.47 7.46
CA GLY A 258 29.77 -10.62 6.62
C GLY A 258 31.09 -10.53 5.84
N ARG A 259 31.75 -9.35 5.83
CA ARG A 259 33.05 -9.08 5.19
C ARG A 259 33.81 -7.97 5.91
N ASP A 260 35.12 -7.91 5.74
CA ASP A 260 35.97 -6.77 6.14
C ASP A 260 35.78 -5.56 5.21
N CYS A 261 36.33 -4.40 5.58
CA CYS A 261 36.23 -3.17 4.78
C CYS A 261 36.81 -3.22 3.36
N LYS A 262 37.66 -4.21 3.05
CA LYS A 262 38.22 -4.45 1.72
C LYS A 262 37.49 -5.55 0.95
N TRP A 263 36.45 -6.12 1.55
CA TRP A 263 35.58 -7.14 0.97
C TRP A 263 36.25 -8.51 0.70
N GLN A 264 37.42 -8.75 1.28
CA GLN A 264 38.28 -9.89 1.06
C GLN A 264 38.00 -11.05 2.04
N LYS A 265 37.64 -10.75 3.29
CA LYS A 265 37.47 -11.72 4.38
C LYS A 265 36.01 -12.10 4.59
N GLN A 266 35.53 -12.99 3.73
CA GLN A 266 34.15 -13.47 3.72
C GLN A 266 33.82 -14.33 4.95
N PHE A 267 32.72 -14.04 5.65
CA PHE A 267 32.24 -14.88 6.76
C PHE A 267 31.89 -16.29 6.28
N GLN A 268 31.91 -17.30 7.15
CA GLN A 268 31.89 -18.72 6.75
C GLN A 268 30.49 -19.38 6.73
N GLY A 269 29.41 -18.59 6.80
CA GLY A 269 28.05 -19.14 6.79
C GLY A 269 26.96 -18.08 6.78
N LYS A 270 25.72 -18.53 6.91
CA LYS A 270 24.52 -17.66 6.92
C LYS A 270 24.31 -17.05 8.31
N ILE A 271 23.82 -15.82 8.34
CA ILE A 271 23.53 -15.04 9.56
C ILE A 271 22.04 -14.72 9.58
N ASP A 272 21.37 -15.07 10.67
CA ASP A 272 19.95 -14.77 10.89
C ASP A 272 19.79 -14.07 12.26
N GLU A 273 18.87 -13.11 12.33
CA GLU A 273 18.54 -12.29 13.51
C GLU A 273 19.75 -11.71 14.28
N LEU A 274 20.59 -10.93 13.61
CA LEU A 274 21.76 -10.31 14.24
C LEU A 274 21.36 -9.10 15.10
N ARG A 275 21.62 -9.20 16.40
CA ARG A 275 21.28 -8.18 17.39
C ARG A 275 22.50 -7.64 18.13
N PHE A 276 22.50 -6.32 18.34
CA PHE A 276 23.39 -5.61 19.25
C PHE A 276 22.56 -5.01 20.39
N THR A 277 22.98 -5.23 21.63
CA THR A 277 22.30 -4.75 22.84
C THR A 277 23.27 -4.01 23.75
N GLU A 278 22.87 -2.81 24.18
CA GLU A 278 23.46 -2.13 25.33
C GLU A 278 22.93 -2.82 26.60
N GLY A 279 23.81 -3.59 27.26
CA GLY A 279 23.51 -4.39 28.44
C GLY A 279 23.89 -5.87 28.31
N MET A 280 23.97 -6.55 29.45
CA MET A 280 24.19 -8.00 29.53
C MET A 280 22.85 -8.73 29.47
N LEU A 281 22.54 -9.37 28.34
CA LEU A 281 21.36 -10.22 28.22
C LEU A 281 21.53 -11.55 28.94
N TYR A 282 22.75 -12.10 28.94
CA TYR A 282 23.03 -13.45 29.43
C TYR A 282 24.19 -13.46 30.43
N ASN A 283 23.90 -13.74 31.69
CA ASN A 283 24.90 -13.88 32.75
C ASN A 283 25.24 -15.36 33.06
N SER A 284 24.31 -16.28 32.77
CA SER A 284 24.44 -17.73 32.92
C SER A 284 23.95 -18.46 31.67
N ASN A 285 23.97 -19.80 31.70
CA ASN A 285 23.32 -20.58 30.65
C ASN A 285 21.85 -20.19 30.51
N PHE A 286 21.35 -20.21 29.28
CA PHE A 286 19.99 -19.83 28.91
C PHE A 286 19.44 -20.77 27.83
N ILE A 287 18.16 -20.64 27.53
CA ILE A 287 17.54 -21.25 26.35
C ILE A 287 17.44 -20.12 25.32
N PRO A 288 18.05 -20.24 24.12
CA PRO A 288 17.90 -19.24 23.08
C PRO A 288 16.43 -18.91 22.85
N SER A 289 16.13 -17.62 22.68
CA SER A 289 14.77 -17.18 22.38
C SER A 289 14.25 -17.84 21.10
N GLN A 290 12.93 -17.82 20.92
CA GLN A 290 12.34 -17.96 19.60
C GLN A 290 12.78 -16.78 18.70
N SER A 291 12.14 -16.63 17.54
CA SER A 291 12.39 -15.48 16.66
C SER A 291 12.33 -14.15 17.42
N LEU A 292 13.31 -13.29 17.16
CA LEU A 292 13.38 -11.92 17.65
C LEU A 292 12.45 -10.96 16.87
N SER A 293 11.74 -11.45 15.85
CA SER A 293 10.80 -10.64 15.10
C SER A 293 9.67 -10.09 16.00
N PRO A 294 9.47 -8.76 16.03
CA PRO A 294 8.42 -8.15 16.84
C PRO A 294 7.00 -8.43 16.32
N TYR A 295 6.89 -9.04 15.13
CA TYR A 295 5.62 -9.27 14.44
C TYR A 295 5.08 -10.69 14.57
N THR A 296 5.76 -11.56 15.30
CA THR A 296 5.31 -12.94 15.60
C THR A 296 3.94 -12.99 16.26
N ASN A 297 3.52 -11.91 16.95
CA ASN A 297 2.22 -11.80 17.62
C ASN A 297 1.17 -10.97 16.86
N ILE A 298 1.51 -10.37 15.71
CA ILE A 298 0.51 -9.67 14.88
C ILE A 298 -0.19 -10.71 14.04
N THR A 299 -1.38 -11.13 14.48
CA THR A 299 -2.21 -12.06 13.73
C THR A 299 -3.06 -11.29 12.72
N GLN A 300 -2.72 -11.42 11.44
CA GLN A 300 -3.74 -11.32 10.39
C GLN A 300 -4.64 -12.56 10.52
N LYS A 301 -5.96 -12.42 10.39
CA LYS A 301 -6.86 -13.60 10.44
C LYS A 301 -6.37 -14.67 9.44
N ASP A 302 -6.19 -15.91 9.91
CA ASP A 302 -5.73 -17.06 9.10
C ASP A 302 -6.57 -17.29 7.84
N SER A 303 -7.82 -16.82 7.86
CA SER A 303 -8.71 -16.77 6.71
C SER A 303 -9.28 -15.38 6.55
N LEU A 304 -8.97 -14.73 5.42
CA LEU A 304 -9.53 -13.42 5.07
C LEU A 304 -11.03 -13.54 4.82
N ILE A 305 -11.77 -12.47 5.12
CA ILE A 305 -13.22 -12.39 4.90
C ILE A 305 -13.51 -12.62 3.43
N LYS A 306 -14.25 -13.69 3.13
CA LYS A 306 -14.53 -14.12 1.77
C LYS A 306 -15.90 -13.63 1.32
N GLY A 307 -15.90 -12.95 0.18
CA GLY A 307 -17.09 -12.57 -0.56
C GLY A 307 -17.59 -13.69 -1.47
N PRO A 308 -18.71 -13.49 -2.17
CA PRO A 308 -19.20 -14.45 -3.16
C PRO A 308 -18.23 -14.55 -4.37
N ILE A 309 -18.26 -15.65 -5.13
CA ILE A 309 -17.41 -15.75 -6.35
C ILE A 309 -17.75 -14.62 -7.34
N LEU A 310 -16.73 -14.06 -8.00
CA LEU A 310 -16.89 -13.05 -9.04
C LEU A 310 -17.88 -13.49 -10.10
N LEU A 311 -18.92 -12.70 -10.33
CA LEU A 311 -19.97 -13.04 -11.27
C LEU A 311 -19.45 -13.25 -12.71
N ALA A 312 -18.45 -12.47 -13.11
CA ALA A 312 -17.84 -12.54 -14.44
C ALA A 312 -16.90 -13.75 -14.65
N GLU A 313 -16.50 -14.47 -13.59
CA GLU A 313 -15.71 -15.71 -13.72
C GLU A 313 -16.57 -16.94 -14.01
N ASN A 314 -17.90 -16.81 -13.85
CA ASN A 314 -18.82 -17.88 -14.19
C ASN A 314 -18.86 -18.07 -15.72
N ARG A 315 -18.33 -19.21 -16.19
CA ARG A 315 -18.26 -19.55 -17.63
C ARG A 315 -19.54 -20.21 -18.16
N ASN A 316 -20.58 -20.30 -17.35
CA ASN A 316 -21.85 -20.87 -17.78
C ASN A 316 -22.63 -19.88 -18.65
N ASN A 317 -23.51 -20.40 -19.50
CA ASN A 317 -24.46 -19.58 -20.25
C ASN A 317 -25.46 -18.86 -19.32
N THR A 318 -25.62 -19.35 -18.09
CA THR A 318 -26.52 -18.83 -17.06
C THR A 318 -25.73 -18.19 -15.92
N PHE A 319 -26.10 -16.98 -15.54
CA PHE A 319 -25.49 -16.23 -14.43
C PHE A 319 -26.27 -16.46 -13.13
N ASP A 320 -25.64 -17.09 -12.14
CA ASP A 320 -26.18 -17.15 -10.78
C ASP A 320 -25.89 -15.85 -10.03
N ILE A 321 -26.90 -14.98 -9.99
CA ILE A 321 -26.86 -13.70 -9.29
C ILE A 321 -27.38 -13.80 -7.86
N GLY A 322 -27.98 -14.94 -7.46
CA GLY A 322 -28.57 -15.11 -6.14
C GLY A 322 -29.47 -13.92 -5.74
N SER A 323 -29.24 -13.35 -4.55
CA SER A 323 -29.88 -12.13 -4.06
C SER A 323 -28.97 -10.88 -4.16
N ARG A 324 -27.89 -10.95 -4.95
CA ARG A 324 -26.92 -9.87 -5.08
C ARG A 324 -27.56 -8.67 -5.78
N LYS A 325 -27.20 -7.47 -5.34
CA LYS A 325 -27.50 -6.25 -6.09
C LYS A 325 -26.59 -6.16 -7.31
N HIS A 326 -27.17 -5.91 -8.48
CA HIS A 326 -26.46 -5.73 -9.74
C HIS A 326 -26.64 -4.32 -10.27
N LEU A 327 -25.54 -3.58 -10.45
CA LEU A 327 -25.53 -2.28 -11.10
C LEU A 327 -25.35 -2.43 -12.60
N PHE A 328 -26.10 -1.65 -13.38
CA PHE A 328 -26.02 -1.56 -14.83
C PHE A 328 -24.92 -0.58 -15.28
N ILE A 329 -23.68 -0.88 -14.88
CA ILE A 329 -22.48 -0.11 -15.22
C ILE A 329 -21.79 -0.57 -16.52
N ASP A 330 -22.15 -1.75 -17.01
CA ASP A 330 -21.61 -2.39 -18.22
C ASP A 330 -22.63 -3.37 -18.83
N ASN A 331 -22.23 -4.07 -19.89
CA ASN A 331 -23.07 -5.03 -20.61
C ASN A 331 -22.94 -6.47 -20.12
N LEU A 332 -22.39 -6.74 -18.92
CA LEU A 332 -22.10 -8.11 -18.46
C LEU A 332 -23.33 -9.03 -18.55
N LEU A 333 -24.47 -8.56 -18.05
CA LEU A 333 -25.73 -9.31 -18.05
C LEU A 333 -26.59 -9.10 -19.29
N ILE A 334 -26.20 -8.24 -20.24
CA ILE A 334 -27.03 -7.93 -21.41
C ILE A 334 -26.75 -8.95 -22.52
N GLU A 335 -27.80 -9.61 -23.01
CA GLU A 335 -27.75 -10.46 -24.21
C GLU A 335 -28.09 -9.64 -25.46
N LYS A 336 -29.18 -8.87 -25.39
CA LYS A 336 -29.65 -8.01 -26.48
C LYS A 336 -30.04 -6.63 -25.94
N SER A 337 -29.73 -5.59 -26.69
CA SER A 337 -30.19 -4.24 -26.38
C SER A 337 -30.47 -3.42 -27.64
N GLU A 338 -31.50 -2.59 -27.59
CA GLU A 338 -31.90 -1.66 -28.65
C GLU A 338 -32.13 -0.27 -28.06
N ASN A 339 -31.62 0.77 -28.73
CA ASN A 339 -31.79 2.18 -28.36
C ASN A 339 -31.37 2.54 -26.92
N ILE A 340 -30.26 1.98 -26.42
CA ILE A 340 -29.72 2.33 -25.09
C ILE A 340 -28.38 3.04 -25.17
N LYS A 341 -28.02 3.74 -24.08
CA LYS A 341 -26.66 4.24 -23.87
C LYS A 341 -26.28 4.12 -22.39
N PHE A 342 -25.05 3.71 -22.12
CA PHE A 342 -24.47 3.87 -20.78
C PHE A 342 -24.04 5.33 -20.57
N VAL A 343 -24.55 5.96 -19.52
CA VAL A 343 -24.37 7.39 -19.26
C VAL A 343 -23.77 7.60 -17.87
N VAL A 344 -22.74 8.44 -17.79
CA VAL A 344 -22.18 8.90 -16.51
C VAL A 344 -23.15 9.88 -15.88
N ASN A 345 -23.41 9.72 -14.59
CA ASN A 345 -24.15 10.67 -13.78
C ASN A 345 -23.18 11.31 -12.77
N PRO A 346 -22.59 12.47 -13.09
CA PRO A 346 -21.74 13.18 -12.14
C PRO A 346 -22.50 13.53 -10.86
N PRO A 347 -21.84 13.52 -9.70
CA PRO A 347 -22.47 13.87 -8.44
C PRO A 347 -22.85 15.34 -8.44
N ARG A 348 -23.91 15.66 -7.69
CA ARG A 348 -24.24 17.04 -7.40
C ARG A 348 -23.14 17.62 -6.51
N LYS A 349 -22.62 18.79 -6.89
CA LYS A 349 -21.68 19.54 -6.04
C LYS A 349 -22.46 20.07 -4.84
N GLY A 350 -21.94 19.76 -3.65
CA GLY A 350 -22.43 20.28 -2.39
C GLY A 350 -21.56 21.44 -1.91
N GLU A 351 -21.45 21.54 -0.60
CA GLU A 351 -20.83 22.64 0.12
C GLU A 351 -19.30 22.60 0.04
N VAL A 352 -18.68 23.77 0.22
CA VAL A 352 -17.28 23.87 0.61
C VAL A 352 -17.16 23.47 2.08
N VAL A 353 -16.33 22.47 2.38
CA VAL A 353 -16.21 21.87 3.72
C VAL A 353 -14.87 22.17 4.41
N ILE A 354 -13.85 22.51 3.63
CA ILE A 354 -12.59 23.06 4.13
C ILE A 354 -12.19 24.19 3.18
N SER A 355 -12.11 25.42 3.70
CA SER A 355 -11.64 26.62 2.99
C SER A 355 -10.39 27.18 3.68
N ASP A 356 -9.86 28.29 3.14
CA ASP A 356 -8.80 29.09 3.79
C ASP A 356 -7.57 28.25 4.15
N ILE A 357 -7.20 27.36 3.23
CA ILE A 357 -6.12 26.39 3.44
C ILE A 357 -4.79 27.12 3.41
N GLU A 358 -4.23 27.35 4.61
CA GLU A 358 -2.90 27.93 4.75
C GLU A 358 -1.80 26.87 4.63
N GLY A 359 -0.72 27.21 3.92
CA GLY A 359 0.47 26.38 3.83
C GLY A 359 0.32 25.13 2.94
N GLN A 360 1.15 24.13 3.22
CA GLN A 360 1.22 22.90 2.43
C GLN A 360 -0.02 22.03 2.66
N PHE A 361 -0.68 21.64 1.57
CA PHE A 361 -1.84 20.77 1.55
C PHE A 361 -1.79 19.97 0.25
N ARG A 362 -1.53 18.66 0.33
CA ARG A 362 -1.43 17.83 -0.88
C ARG A 362 -2.80 17.62 -1.49
N LYS A 363 -2.77 17.35 -2.78
CA LYS A 363 -3.94 17.04 -3.62
C LYS A 363 -4.47 15.61 -3.39
N HIS A 364 -3.97 14.91 -2.38
CA HIS A 364 -4.14 13.47 -2.17
C HIS A 364 -4.89 13.20 -0.86
N LEU A 365 -6.20 13.45 -0.91
CA LEU A 365 -7.10 13.25 0.20
C LEU A 365 -7.57 11.81 0.31
N THR A 366 -7.83 11.39 1.54
CA THR A 366 -8.60 10.17 1.85
C THR A 366 -9.73 10.50 2.80
N VAL A 367 -10.93 9.99 2.51
CA VAL A 367 -12.08 10.07 3.40
C VAL A 367 -12.47 8.67 3.90
N VAL A 368 -12.70 8.55 5.20
CA VAL A 368 -13.16 7.31 5.84
C VAL A 368 -14.20 7.65 6.90
N GLU A 369 -15.25 6.85 6.99
CA GLU A 369 -16.15 6.85 8.14
C GLU A 369 -15.67 5.78 9.11
N ASP A 370 -15.45 6.17 10.37
CA ASP A 370 -15.08 5.22 11.40
C ASP A 370 -16.28 4.45 11.97
N GLU A 371 -15.99 3.43 12.78
CA GLU A 371 -17.02 2.57 13.38
C GLU A 371 -17.99 3.31 14.32
N LYS A 372 -17.70 4.56 14.68
CA LYS A 372 -18.57 5.43 15.49
C LYS A 372 -19.39 6.40 14.63
N GLY A 373 -19.32 6.28 13.30
CA GLY A 373 -20.02 7.13 12.35
C GLY A 373 -19.34 8.48 12.10
N LYS A 374 -18.14 8.71 12.64
CA LYS A 374 -17.40 9.97 12.47
C LYS A 374 -16.64 9.95 11.15
N ILE A 375 -16.82 11.00 10.36
CA ILE A 375 -16.17 11.18 9.06
C ILE A 375 -14.81 11.80 9.29
N ARG A 376 -13.78 11.22 8.67
CA ARG A 376 -12.39 11.65 8.77
C ARG A 376 -11.82 11.92 7.40
N ILE A 377 -11.19 13.09 7.22
CA ILE A 377 -10.39 13.42 6.05
C ILE A 377 -8.93 13.46 6.48
N TYR A 378 -8.11 12.57 5.89
CA TYR A 378 -6.66 12.56 6.09
C TYR A 378 -5.98 13.31 4.95
N ASN A 379 -4.98 14.14 5.29
CA ASN A 379 -4.13 14.79 4.30
C ASN A 379 -2.70 15.01 4.83
N SER A 380 -1.83 15.54 3.97
CA SER A 380 -0.53 16.07 4.37
C SER A 380 -0.63 17.49 4.91
N ALA A 381 0.11 17.76 5.97
CA ALA A 381 0.43 19.10 6.45
C ALA A 381 1.84 19.55 5.99
N GLU A 382 2.40 20.57 6.67
CA GLU A 382 3.78 21.03 6.48
C GLU A 382 4.78 19.87 6.52
N LYS A 383 5.74 19.85 5.59
CA LYS A 383 6.79 18.80 5.47
C LYS A 383 6.25 17.39 5.29
N ASP A 384 5.03 17.26 4.76
CA ASP A 384 4.37 15.98 4.54
C ASP A 384 4.09 15.16 5.81
N TYR A 385 3.85 15.77 6.98
CA TYR A 385 3.28 15.01 8.11
C TYR A 385 1.81 14.66 7.84
N LEU A 386 1.35 13.49 8.30
CA LEU A 386 -0.06 13.09 8.16
C LEU A 386 -0.91 13.81 9.23
N GLU A 387 -1.93 14.52 8.79
CA GLU A 387 -2.92 15.22 9.62
C GLU A 387 -4.33 14.68 9.36
N VAL A 388 -5.27 14.97 10.25
CA VAL A 388 -6.66 14.51 10.14
C VAL A 388 -7.65 15.61 10.52
N PHE A 389 -8.71 15.72 9.72
CA PHE A 389 -9.88 16.53 9.99
C PHE A 389 -11.05 15.61 10.33
N ILE A 390 -11.86 15.96 11.33
CA ILE A 390 -13.01 15.16 11.76
C ILE A 390 -14.32 15.93 11.66
N SER A 391 -15.40 15.23 11.33
CA SER A 391 -16.75 15.78 11.24
C SER A 391 -17.80 14.72 11.61
N ASP A 392 -18.89 15.14 12.26
CA ASP A 392 -20.05 14.28 12.54
C ASP A 392 -21.15 14.44 11.48
N ASP A 393 -21.22 15.59 10.79
CA ASP A 393 -22.24 15.92 9.79
C ASP A 393 -21.73 15.90 8.33
N GLY A 394 -20.43 15.70 8.14
CA GLY A 394 -19.76 15.70 6.83
C GLY A 394 -19.65 17.07 6.17
N ILE A 395 -19.96 18.14 6.89
CA ILE A 395 -19.90 19.52 6.39
C ILE A 395 -18.91 20.32 7.23
N ASN A 396 -19.05 20.26 8.55
CA ASN A 396 -18.24 21.02 9.50
C ASN A 396 -17.07 20.17 9.97
N PHE A 397 -15.89 20.41 9.40
CA PHE A 397 -14.66 19.71 9.76
C PHE A 397 -13.82 20.51 10.75
N THR A 398 -13.26 19.82 11.74
CA THR A 398 -12.36 20.40 12.74
C THR A 398 -11.04 19.63 12.81
N ARG A 399 -9.96 20.32 13.19
CA ARG A 399 -8.66 19.69 13.49
C ARG A 399 -8.63 19.28 14.97
N PRO A 400 -8.72 17.99 15.32
CA PRO A 400 -8.56 17.56 16.71
C PRO A 400 -7.15 17.82 17.24
N ASN A 401 -7.03 18.04 18.54
CA ASN A 401 -5.75 18.05 19.24
C ASN A 401 -5.40 16.61 19.64
N LEU A 402 -4.37 16.03 19.01
CA LEU A 402 -3.88 14.68 19.27
C LEU A 402 -2.73 14.63 20.29
N GLY A 403 -2.30 15.77 20.84
CA GLY A 403 -1.20 15.88 21.81
C GLY A 403 0.21 15.71 21.23
N ASN A 404 0.33 15.22 20.00
CA ASN A 404 1.58 15.04 19.27
C ASN A 404 2.12 16.38 18.74
N GLN A 405 2.84 17.14 19.57
CA GLN A 405 3.39 18.44 19.16
C GLN A 405 4.68 18.30 18.35
N ILE A 406 4.62 18.70 17.08
CA ILE A 406 5.82 19.02 16.29
C ILE A 406 5.65 20.44 15.77
N LYS A 407 6.60 21.33 16.11
CA LYS A 407 6.62 22.74 15.67
C LYS A 407 5.31 23.51 15.96
N GLY A 408 4.63 23.20 17.07
CA GLY A 408 3.40 23.88 17.47
C GLY A 408 2.10 23.37 16.82
N ASN A 409 2.15 22.45 15.86
CA ASN A 409 0.97 21.73 15.39
C ASN A 409 0.79 20.45 16.23
N ASN A 410 -0.44 20.20 16.68
CA ASN A 410 -0.83 19.10 17.55
C ASN A 410 -1.80 18.09 16.88
N ASN A 411 -2.03 18.23 15.57
CA ASN A 411 -2.95 17.38 14.80
C ASN A 411 -2.26 16.21 14.06
N TYR A 412 -0.96 15.99 14.29
CA TYR A 412 -0.24 14.95 13.55
C TYR A 412 -0.57 13.54 14.03
N CYS A 413 -1.01 12.70 13.09
CA CYS A 413 -1.29 11.28 13.32
C CYS A 413 0.00 10.44 13.36
N ILE A 414 1.01 10.85 12.60
CA ILE A 414 2.29 10.13 12.44
C ILE A 414 3.43 11.13 12.55
N LEU A 415 4.43 10.82 13.38
CA LEU A 415 5.62 11.66 13.59
C LEU A 415 6.75 11.37 12.59
N GLU A 416 6.38 10.90 11.39
CA GLU A 416 7.23 10.68 10.23
C GLU A 416 6.60 11.39 9.02
N PRO A 417 7.38 11.98 8.09
CA PRO A 417 6.87 12.77 6.97
C PRO A 417 6.32 11.88 5.84
N VAL A 418 5.17 11.24 6.08
CA VAL A 418 4.57 10.22 5.18
C VAL A 418 3.19 10.59 4.63
N GLY A 419 2.70 11.79 4.92
CA GLY A 419 1.41 12.30 4.53
C GLY A 419 1.22 12.44 3.02
N GLY A 420 0.03 12.07 2.54
CA GLY A 420 -0.36 12.20 1.14
C GLY A 420 0.28 11.20 0.17
N LEU A 421 0.97 10.16 0.66
CA LEU A 421 1.61 9.10 -0.16
C LEU A 421 0.92 7.72 -0.10
N GLY A 422 -0.12 7.59 0.72
CA GLY A 422 -0.99 6.42 0.82
C GLY A 422 -2.42 6.82 1.15
N ASN A 423 -3.33 5.87 1.32
CA ASN A 423 -4.68 6.09 1.86
C ASN A 423 -4.90 5.32 3.18
N PRO A 424 -5.28 5.97 4.28
CA PRO A 424 -5.74 5.25 5.48
C PRO A 424 -7.04 4.50 5.18
N PHE A 425 -7.17 3.26 5.67
CA PHE A 425 -8.40 2.50 5.55
C PHE A 425 -8.59 1.58 6.76
N ILE A 426 -9.85 1.20 7.00
CA ILE A 426 -10.21 0.20 7.99
C ILE A 426 -10.14 -1.17 7.32
N ASP A 427 -9.28 -2.05 7.83
CA ASP A 427 -9.17 -3.41 7.34
C ASP A 427 -10.23 -4.31 8.00
N PRO A 428 -11.16 -4.91 7.24
CA PRO A 428 -12.13 -5.83 7.80
C PRO A 428 -11.49 -7.13 8.34
N ASN A 429 -10.26 -7.46 7.91
CA ASN A 429 -9.56 -8.70 8.28
C ASN A 429 -8.72 -8.61 9.55
N SER A 430 -8.68 -7.43 10.20
CA SER A 430 -7.81 -7.16 11.34
C SER A 430 -8.56 -6.43 12.46
N GLU A 431 -8.13 -6.64 13.69
CA GLU A 431 -8.67 -6.02 14.91
C GLU A 431 -7.53 -5.43 15.74
N GLY A 432 -7.86 -4.69 16.81
CA GLY A 432 -6.85 -4.05 17.68
C GLY A 432 -5.87 -3.19 16.87
N GLU A 433 -4.57 -3.29 17.16
CA GLU A 433 -3.50 -2.50 16.50
C GLU A 433 -3.46 -2.64 14.98
N GLY A 434 -4.02 -3.71 14.40
CA GLY A 434 -4.07 -3.95 12.95
C GLY A 434 -5.32 -3.40 12.25
N LYS A 435 -6.29 -2.85 13.01
CA LYS A 435 -7.62 -2.45 12.51
C LYS A 435 -7.55 -1.39 11.42
N TRP A 436 -6.75 -0.35 11.62
CA TRP A 436 -6.48 0.66 10.61
C TRP A 436 -5.13 0.37 9.94
N LYS A 437 -5.09 0.54 8.63
CA LYS A 437 -3.90 0.31 7.81
C LYS A 437 -3.62 1.52 6.93
N TYR A 438 -2.33 1.77 6.72
CA TYR A 438 -1.83 2.84 5.86
C TYR A 438 -0.57 2.39 5.13
N ILE A 439 -0.69 2.17 3.82
CA ILE A 439 0.43 1.75 2.96
C ILE A 439 1.01 2.99 2.30
N THR A 440 2.21 3.40 2.71
CA THR A 440 2.78 4.70 2.33
C THR A 440 4.30 4.65 2.16
N GLY A 441 4.86 5.64 1.47
CA GLY A 441 6.30 5.78 1.30
C GLY A 441 6.99 6.28 2.57
N TYR A 442 8.22 5.85 2.82
CA TYR A 442 9.05 6.34 3.94
C TYR A 442 10.47 6.67 3.47
N HIS A 443 10.90 7.92 3.66
CA HIS A 443 12.27 8.41 3.40
C HIS A 443 12.87 8.00 2.04
N SER A 444 12.05 7.85 1.00
CA SER A 444 12.47 7.31 -0.31
C SER A 444 13.13 5.92 -0.24
N ARG A 445 13.07 5.21 0.90
CA ARG A 445 13.63 3.87 1.09
C ARG A 445 12.74 2.78 0.51
N GLY A 446 11.42 2.98 0.58
CA GLY A 446 10.44 2.01 0.14
C GLY A 446 9.00 2.39 0.53
N THR A 447 8.10 1.44 0.33
CA THR A 447 6.70 1.46 0.72
C THR A 447 6.51 0.54 1.91
N TYR A 448 5.91 1.05 2.99
CA TYR A 448 5.76 0.36 4.28
C TYR A 448 4.30 0.32 4.68
N LEU A 449 3.96 -0.68 5.50
CA LEU A 449 2.69 -0.74 6.22
C LEU A 449 2.81 0.02 7.54
N TYR A 450 1.83 0.87 7.82
CA TYR A 450 1.57 1.42 9.14
C TYR A 450 0.25 0.87 9.64
N THR A 451 0.19 0.58 10.94
CA THR A 451 -1.01 0.07 11.58
C THR A 451 -1.43 0.99 12.73
N SER A 452 -2.73 1.01 13.03
CA SER A 452 -3.29 1.79 14.13
C SER A 452 -4.54 1.10 14.69
N PRO A 453 -4.77 1.17 16.01
CA PRO A 453 -6.02 0.70 16.61
C PRO A 453 -7.20 1.64 16.37
N ASP A 454 -6.96 2.93 16.15
CA ASP A 454 -8.00 3.96 16.20
C ASP A 454 -7.96 4.95 15.03
N GLY A 455 -6.95 4.89 14.17
CA GLY A 455 -6.71 5.79 13.05
C GLY A 455 -6.05 7.12 13.43
N PHE A 456 -5.74 7.35 14.71
CA PHE A 456 -5.09 8.58 15.19
C PHE A 456 -3.63 8.34 15.58
N VAL A 457 -3.32 7.20 16.19
CA VAL A 457 -1.95 6.86 16.61
C VAL A 457 -1.46 5.68 15.80
N TRP A 458 -0.40 5.88 15.03
CA TRP A 458 0.10 4.89 14.08
C TRP A 458 1.50 4.40 14.43
N LYS A 459 1.78 3.13 14.07
CA LYS A 459 3.11 2.52 14.17
C LYS A 459 3.53 1.98 12.81
N ARG A 460 4.78 2.24 12.42
CA ARG A 460 5.39 1.68 11.21
C ARG A 460 5.79 0.22 11.44
N MET A 461 5.40 -0.66 10.54
CA MET A 461 6.07 -1.94 10.37
C MET A 461 7.43 -1.72 9.72
N LYS A 462 8.49 -2.20 10.36
CA LYS A 462 9.89 -1.92 10.00
C LYS A 462 10.28 -2.57 8.68
N LEU A 463 9.76 -3.76 8.38
CA LEU A 463 10.01 -4.44 7.10
C LEU A 463 9.28 -3.70 5.97
N ALA A 464 10.00 -3.39 4.89
CA ALA A 464 9.40 -2.79 3.71
C ALA A 464 8.41 -3.79 3.06
N LEU A 465 7.20 -3.35 2.75
CA LEU A 465 6.23 -4.16 2.02
C LEU A 465 6.69 -4.33 0.58
N ILE A 466 7.10 -3.21 -0.03
CA ILE A 466 7.75 -3.17 -1.34
C ILE A 466 8.87 -2.15 -1.22
N PRO A 467 10.11 -2.52 -1.55
CA PRO A 467 11.23 -1.60 -1.49
C PRO A 467 11.22 -0.71 -2.74
N PHE A 468 10.11 -0.05 -3.10
CA PHE A 468 10.02 0.93 -4.20
C PHE A 468 9.55 2.28 -3.66
N ARG A 469 10.08 3.36 -4.24
CA ARG A 469 9.73 4.73 -3.84
C ARG A 469 8.32 5.07 -4.32
N ASN A 470 7.49 5.62 -3.42
CA ASN A 470 6.22 6.22 -3.78
C ASN A 470 6.36 7.72 -4.03
N GLY A 471 6.09 8.15 -5.26
CA GLY A 471 6.06 9.58 -5.62
C GLY A 471 4.69 10.25 -5.45
N THR A 472 3.63 9.49 -5.16
CA THR A 472 2.24 9.95 -5.04
C THR A 472 1.43 9.00 -4.15
N GLN A 473 0.15 9.27 -3.94
CA GLN A 473 -0.73 8.40 -3.16
C GLN A 473 -0.90 7.02 -3.78
N SER A 474 -0.54 5.98 -3.02
CA SER A 474 -0.96 4.59 -3.28
C SER A 474 -2.42 4.42 -2.85
N CYS A 475 -3.24 3.83 -3.71
CA CYS A 475 -4.68 3.60 -3.46
C CYS A 475 -4.95 2.11 -3.28
N THR A 476 -5.15 1.69 -2.04
CA THR A 476 -5.36 0.30 -1.63
C THR A 476 -6.81 0.05 -1.20
N PHE A 477 -7.34 -1.10 -1.58
CA PHE A 477 -8.59 -1.65 -1.05
C PHE A 477 -8.47 -3.17 -0.84
N TYR A 478 -9.32 -3.73 0.04
CA TYR A 478 -9.48 -5.17 0.19
C TYR A 478 -10.56 -5.68 -0.76
N ASP A 479 -10.25 -6.72 -1.52
CA ASP A 479 -11.17 -7.46 -2.37
C ASP A 479 -11.57 -8.76 -1.68
N ASP A 480 -12.77 -8.79 -1.11
CA ASP A 480 -13.32 -9.95 -0.40
C ASP A 480 -13.60 -11.14 -1.32
N GLN A 481 -14.00 -10.93 -2.58
CA GLN A 481 -14.34 -12.01 -3.51
C GLN A 481 -13.08 -12.74 -4.00
N ARG A 482 -11.98 -12.00 -4.15
CA ARG A 482 -10.66 -12.54 -4.56
C ARG A 482 -9.73 -12.83 -3.38
N GLN A 483 -10.09 -12.37 -2.18
CA GLN A 483 -9.30 -12.45 -0.95
C GLN A 483 -7.88 -11.86 -1.11
N LEU A 484 -7.82 -10.65 -1.69
CA LEU A 484 -6.58 -9.94 -1.97
C LEU A 484 -6.69 -8.46 -1.58
N TYR A 485 -5.62 -7.90 -1.03
CA TYR A 485 -5.42 -6.45 -1.03
C TYR A 485 -4.86 -6.05 -2.38
N VAL A 486 -5.53 -5.11 -3.04
CA VAL A 486 -5.14 -4.59 -4.35
C VAL A 486 -4.72 -3.14 -4.18
N SER A 487 -3.51 -2.79 -4.61
CA SER A 487 -2.99 -1.42 -4.51
C SER A 487 -2.61 -0.88 -5.87
N TYR A 488 -3.14 0.29 -6.20
CA TYR A 488 -2.77 1.06 -7.39
C TYR A 488 -1.71 2.09 -7.02
N HIS A 489 -0.58 2.02 -7.72
CA HIS A 489 0.53 2.96 -7.57
C HIS A 489 0.79 3.65 -8.90
N ARG A 490 1.07 4.95 -8.88
CA ARG A 490 1.46 5.65 -10.12
C ARG A 490 2.82 5.15 -10.57
N THR A 491 2.99 5.07 -11.88
CA THR A 491 4.30 5.01 -12.52
C THR A 491 4.45 6.20 -13.46
N GLY A 492 5.65 6.78 -13.49
CA GLY A 492 6.08 7.77 -14.47
C GLY A 492 7.08 7.20 -15.48
N ILE A 493 7.18 5.88 -15.60
CA ILE A 493 8.18 5.24 -16.46
C ILE A 493 7.93 5.46 -17.95
N HIS A 494 6.69 5.72 -18.36
CA HIS A 494 6.33 5.84 -19.77
C HIS A 494 6.66 7.24 -20.33
N HIS A 495 6.88 7.28 -21.64
CA HIS A 495 7.02 8.51 -22.41
C HIS A 495 5.88 8.68 -23.40
N THR A 496 5.35 9.91 -23.45
CA THR A 496 4.49 10.33 -24.56
C THR A 496 5.27 10.32 -25.88
N PRO A 497 4.60 10.44 -27.05
CA PRO A 497 5.31 10.53 -28.32
C PRO A 497 6.30 11.70 -28.41
N GLY A 498 6.02 12.82 -27.73
CA GLY A 498 6.89 13.99 -27.57
C GLY A 498 7.92 13.89 -26.44
N LEU A 499 8.15 12.69 -25.90
CA LEU A 499 9.13 12.39 -24.85
C LEU A 499 8.89 13.15 -23.52
N ALA A 500 7.66 13.58 -23.25
CA ALA A 500 7.25 13.98 -21.91
C ALA A 500 6.97 12.74 -21.05
N THR A 501 6.95 12.91 -19.74
CA THR A 501 6.49 11.83 -18.83
C THR A 501 5.02 11.53 -19.09
N GLU A 502 4.69 10.26 -19.30
CA GLU A 502 3.32 9.75 -19.37
C GLU A 502 3.03 8.93 -18.10
N ARG A 503 2.20 9.47 -17.22
CA ARG A 503 1.78 8.77 -15.99
C ARG A 503 0.74 7.70 -16.27
N ALA A 504 0.93 6.56 -15.63
CA ALA A 504 0.03 5.42 -15.62
C ALA A 504 -0.05 4.83 -14.20
N SER A 505 -0.77 3.72 -14.02
CA SER A 505 -0.84 2.99 -12.74
C SER A 505 -0.42 1.53 -12.87
N VAL A 506 0.52 1.13 -12.02
CA VAL A 506 0.87 -0.28 -11.76
C VAL A 506 0.03 -0.82 -10.61
N VAL A 507 -0.15 -2.15 -10.59
CA VAL A 507 -0.94 -2.82 -9.57
C VAL A 507 -0.13 -3.86 -8.83
N THR A 508 -0.16 -3.79 -7.50
CA THR A 508 0.36 -4.82 -6.60
C THR A 508 -0.79 -5.54 -5.91
N GLN A 509 -0.58 -6.82 -5.62
CA GLN A 509 -1.60 -7.69 -5.02
C GLN A 509 -0.95 -8.60 -3.99
N THR A 510 -1.59 -8.76 -2.84
CA THR A 510 -1.17 -9.72 -1.81
C THR A 510 -2.35 -10.14 -0.96
N ASN A 511 -2.32 -11.33 -0.39
CA ASN A 511 -3.25 -11.76 0.66
C ASN A 511 -2.68 -11.49 2.07
N ASN A 512 -1.40 -11.12 2.18
CA ASN A 512 -0.72 -10.88 3.44
C ASN A 512 0.02 -9.53 3.39
N LEU A 513 -0.39 -8.58 4.23
CA LEU A 513 0.25 -7.26 4.32
C LEU A 513 1.39 -7.22 5.35
N LEU A 514 1.60 -8.29 6.11
CA LEU A 514 2.66 -8.41 7.12
C LEU A 514 3.96 -8.99 6.54
N SER A 515 3.94 -9.41 5.28
CA SER A 515 5.10 -9.97 4.57
C SER A 515 5.36 -9.21 3.27
N PRO A 516 6.62 -9.17 2.79
CA PRO A 516 6.96 -8.47 1.55
C PRO A 516 6.16 -9.00 0.35
N ILE A 517 5.77 -8.10 -0.55
CA ILE A 517 5.15 -8.49 -1.83
C ILE A 517 6.27 -8.91 -2.78
N ILE A 518 6.26 -10.19 -3.16
CA ILE A 518 7.30 -10.79 -3.99
C ILE A 518 7.17 -10.32 -5.43
N TYR A 519 8.30 -9.88 -6.02
CA TYR A 519 8.39 -9.50 -7.43
C TYR A 519 9.63 -10.07 -8.10
N LYS A 520 9.66 -10.14 -9.43
CA LYS A 520 10.86 -10.52 -10.17
C LYS A 520 11.63 -9.26 -10.57
N PRO A 521 12.89 -9.08 -10.12
CA PRO A 521 13.76 -8.05 -10.67
C PRO A 521 13.93 -8.17 -12.18
N LEU A 522 14.02 -7.04 -12.87
CA LEU A 522 14.27 -6.95 -14.30
C LEU A 522 15.70 -6.46 -14.56
N SER A 523 16.43 -7.21 -15.37
CA SER A 523 17.75 -6.82 -15.89
C SER A 523 17.64 -5.63 -16.85
N GLN A 524 18.76 -4.91 -17.04
CA GLN A 524 18.82 -3.81 -18.01
C GLN A 524 18.51 -4.30 -19.45
N SER A 525 18.94 -5.51 -19.81
CA SER A 525 18.59 -6.15 -21.08
C SER A 525 17.10 -6.40 -21.23
N GLU A 526 16.39 -6.76 -20.15
CA GLU A 526 14.93 -6.88 -20.15
C GLU A 526 14.27 -5.52 -20.36
N TYR A 527 14.73 -4.47 -19.68
CA TYR A 527 14.25 -3.09 -19.90
C TYR A 527 14.46 -2.61 -21.34
N ILE A 528 15.65 -2.82 -21.93
CA ILE A 528 15.94 -2.51 -23.34
C ILE A 528 14.98 -3.25 -24.28
N ASN A 529 14.63 -4.50 -23.96
CA ASN A 529 13.69 -5.26 -24.78
C ASN A 529 12.24 -4.79 -24.63
N ILE A 530 11.88 -4.23 -23.47
CA ILE A 530 10.58 -3.57 -23.26
C ILE A 530 10.53 -2.25 -24.05
N ASP A 531 11.60 -1.46 -24.01
CA ASP A 531 11.67 -0.15 -24.69
C ASP A 531 11.49 -0.25 -26.21
N LYS A 532 11.92 -1.38 -26.81
CA LYS A 532 11.64 -1.69 -28.24
C LYS A 532 10.14 -1.78 -28.59
N LYS A 533 9.27 -1.96 -27.59
CA LYS A 533 7.82 -2.19 -27.75
C LYS A 533 6.98 -1.06 -27.15
N GLU A 534 7.49 -0.38 -26.14
CA GLU A 534 6.80 0.66 -25.38
C GLU A 534 7.78 1.81 -25.16
N ARG A 535 7.35 3.07 -25.38
CA ARG A 535 8.19 4.23 -25.09
C ARG A 535 8.32 4.35 -23.57
N ILE A 536 9.50 4.03 -23.04
CA ILE A 536 9.80 4.22 -21.62
C ILE A 536 10.95 5.20 -21.47
N ARG A 537 11.12 5.70 -20.25
CA ARG A 537 12.34 6.40 -19.84
C ARG A 537 13.53 5.50 -20.08
N ASP A 538 14.65 6.12 -20.46
CA ASP A 538 15.92 5.42 -20.65
C ASP A 538 16.20 4.52 -19.43
N PRO A 539 16.54 3.24 -19.64
CA PRO A 539 16.88 2.35 -18.55
C PRO A 539 18.06 2.92 -17.77
N LEU A 540 17.82 3.41 -16.55
CA LEU A 540 18.89 3.95 -15.73
C LEU A 540 19.81 2.80 -15.29
N PRO A 541 21.16 2.95 -15.38
CA PRO A 541 22.06 1.97 -14.82
C PRO A 541 21.78 1.81 -13.32
N TRP A 542 21.42 0.59 -12.94
CA TRP A 542 21.30 0.22 -11.55
C TRP A 542 22.69 0.21 -10.91
N TRP A 543 22.75 0.24 -9.57
CA TRP A 543 23.96 -0.03 -8.78
C TRP A 543 24.97 1.12 -8.65
N LEU A 544 24.60 2.17 -7.91
CA LEU A 544 25.32 2.62 -6.68
C LEU A 544 24.77 3.92 -6.06
N ASP A 545 23.85 4.64 -6.71
CA ASP A 545 23.17 5.79 -6.08
C ASP A 545 21.63 5.68 -6.18
N ASN A 546 20.92 6.23 -5.19
CA ASN A 546 19.46 6.52 -5.11
C ASN A 546 18.40 5.44 -4.79
N GLY A 547 18.51 4.71 -3.69
CA GLY A 547 17.43 3.80 -3.23
C GLY A 547 16.87 2.89 -4.33
N PRO A 548 15.65 2.39 -4.22
CA PRO A 548 15.07 1.62 -5.32
C PRO A 548 14.79 2.49 -6.55
N LEU A 549 15.76 2.55 -7.45
CA LEU A 549 15.64 3.12 -8.78
C LEU A 549 14.97 2.14 -9.74
N THR A 550 13.73 1.77 -9.44
CA THR A 550 12.75 1.85 -10.52
C THR A 550 12.73 3.33 -10.98
N PRO A 551 12.66 3.64 -12.29
CA PRO A 551 13.02 4.96 -12.84
C PRO A 551 12.19 6.11 -12.25
N GLY A 552 12.68 6.72 -11.16
CA GLY A 552 12.03 7.83 -10.45
C GLY A 552 10.59 7.59 -9.97
N ASP A 553 10.09 6.36 -10.02
CA ASP A 553 8.73 5.90 -9.69
C ASP A 553 8.66 4.37 -9.88
N TRP A 554 7.51 3.73 -9.72
CA TRP A 554 7.31 2.31 -10.01
C TRP A 554 7.74 1.90 -11.43
N GLY A 555 8.42 0.75 -11.55
CA GLY A 555 9.00 0.27 -12.81
C GLY A 555 8.07 -0.66 -13.60
N LYS A 556 8.65 -1.66 -14.28
CA LYS A 556 7.92 -2.68 -15.06
C LYS A 556 7.80 -4.03 -14.36
N GLU A 557 8.19 -4.13 -13.09
CA GLU A 557 8.14 -5.37 -12.30
C GLU A 557 6.70 -5.81 -12.01
N PHE A 558 5.75 -4.87 -12.06
CA PHE A 558 4.33 -5.08 -11.82
C PHE A 558 3.50 -4.70 -13.06
N PRO A 559 2.31 -5.31 -13.24
CA PRO A 559 1.48 -5.03 -14.39
C PRO A 559 0.95 -3.58 -14.34
N VAL A 560 1.08 -2.86 -15.46
CA VAL A 560 0.36 -1.61 -15.71
C VAL A 560 -1.07 -1.95 -16.07
N LYS A 561 -2.03 -1.55 -15.23
CA LYS A 561 -3.47 -1.86 -15.41
C LYS A 561 -4.34 -0.65 -15.72
N PHE A 562 -3.77 0.55 -15.68
CA PHE A 562 -4.49 1.77 -15.99
C PHE A 562 -3.54 2.78 -16.65
N LYS A 563 -3.81 3.19 -17.89
CA LYS A 563 -2.97 4.13 -18.67
C LYS A 563 -3.84 4.88 -19.70
N PRO A 564 -3.33 5.97 -20.30
CA PRO A 564 -4.01 6.61 -21.43
C PRO A 564 -4.31 5.62 -22.56
N ASP A 565 -5.41 5.83 -23.25
CA ASP A 565 -5.88 5.00 -24.37
C ASP A 565 -6.07 5.84 -25.65
N VAL A 566 -6.55 5.19 -26.72
CA VAL A 566 -6.66 5.80 -28.05
C VAL A 566 -7.70 6.93 -28.14
N GLU A 567 -8.64 6.99 -27.20
CA GLU A 567 -9.64 8.06 -27.14
C GLU A 567 -9.08 9.31 -26.47
N ASP A 568 -7.98 9.19 -25.72
CA ASP A 568 -7.33 10.36 -25.13
C ASP A 568 -6.58 11.17 -26.18
N PRO A 569 -6.70 12.51 -26.16
CA PRO A 569 -5.81 13.37 -26.92
C PRO A 569 -4.35 13.11 -26.54
N ILE A 570 -3.44 13.15 -27.53
CA ILE A 570 -2.00 13.03 -27.30
C ILE A 570 -1.50 14.01 -26.20
N GLY A 571 -0.62 13.55 -25.31
CA GLY A 571 -0.17 14.35 -24.16
C GLY A 571 -1.18 14.43 -23.01
N THR A 572 -2.16 13.53 -22.97
CA THR A 572 -2.96 13.25 -21.79
C THR A 572 -2.28 12.16 -20.98
N ASP A 573 -2.20 12.32 -19.66
CA ASP A 573 -1.74 11.26 -18.77
C ASP A 573 -2.67 11.05 -17.56
N LEU A 574 -2.49 9.91 -16.88
CA LEU A 574 -3.30 9.52 -15.74
C LEU A 574 -2.50 9.64 -14.46
N TYR A 575 -2.67 10.78 -13.79
CA TYR A 575 -1.83 11.19 -12.68
C TYR A 575 -1.94 10.24 -11.48
N ILE A 576 -3.14 9.74 -11.19
CA ILE A 576 -3.42 8.78 -10.12
C ILE A 576 -4.78 8.11 -10.37
N THR A 577 -4.89 6.83 -10.00
CA THR A 577 -6.14 6.05 -10.13
C THR A 577 -6.72 5.76 -8.75
N LYS A 578 -7.84 6.40 -8.40
CA LYS A 578 -8.57 6.17 -7.15
C LYS A 578 -9.47 4.94 -7.25
N ALA A 579 -8.89 3.75 -7.32
CA ALA A 579 -9.63 2.49 -7.42
C ALA A 579 -10.20 2.07 -6.05
N ILE A 580 -11.45 1.63 -6.02
CA ILE A 580 -12.20 1.22 -4.83
C ILE A 580 -13.11 0.04 -5.19
N LYS A 581 -13.20 -0.96 -4.30
CA LYS A 581 -14.28 -1.94 -4.33
C LYS A 581 -15.56 -1.33 -3.75
N TYR A 582 -16.65 -1.34 -4.51
CA TYR A 582 -17.89 -0.70 -4.10
C TYR A 582 -18.59 -1.50 -2.99
N PRO A 583 -18.77 -0.96 -1.77
CA PRO A 583 -19.19 -1.78 -0.62
C PRO A 583 -20.63 -2.30 -0.70
N TRP A 584 -21.48 -1.71 -1.55
CA TRP A 584 -22.93 -1.98 -1.56
C TRP A 584 -23.41 -2.82 -2.74
N ALA A 585 -22.51 -3.25 -3.63
CA ALA A 585 -22.79 -4.24 -4.67
C ALA A 585 -21.51 -5.07 -4.96
N PRO A 586 -21.48 -6.37 -4.61
CA PRO A 586 -20.24 -7.16 -4.57
C PRO A 586 -19.41 -7.11 -5.86
N ASP A 587 -20.08 -7.31 -7.00
CA ASP A 587 -19.45 -7.42 -8.32
C ASP A 587 -19.22 -6.04 -8.99
N THR A 588 -18.99 -4.99 -8.19
CA THR A 588 -18.80 -3.62 -8.68
C THR A 588 -17.52 -3.00 -8.12
N TYR A 589 -16.69 -2.50 -9.03
CA TYR A 589 -15.47 -1.78 -8.71
C TYR A 589 -15.52 -0.45 -9.45
N LEU A 590 -15.12 0.62 -8.76
CA LEU A 590 -15.10 1.98 -9.29
C LEU A 590 -13.67 2.50 -9.24
N ALA A 591 -13.27 3.22 -10.26
CA ALA A 591 -12.04 4.00 -10.26
C ALA A 591 -12.36 5.43 -10.66
N PHE A 592 -11.72 6.38 -10.00
CA PHE A 592 -11.79 7.78 -10.37
C PHE A 592 -10.41 8.27 -10.84
N PRO A 593 -10.05 8.01 -12.11
CA PRO A 593 -8.78 8.46 -12.65
C PRO A 593 -8.71 9.99 -12.69
N ILE A 594 -7.59 10.52 -12.19
CA ILE A 594 -7.25 11.93 -12.28
C ILE A 594 -6.51 12.16 -13.58
N VAL A 595 -7.16 12.84 -14.51
CA VAL A 595 -6.68 13.04 -15.88
C VAL A 595 -5.99 14.39 -15.99
N TYR A 596 -4.77 14.37 -16.50
CA TYR A 596 -3.96 15.57 -16.69
C TYR A 596 -3.67 15.80 -18.17
N PHE A 597 -4.02 16.98 -18.66
CA PHE A 597 -3.88 17.33 -20.08
C PHE A 597 -2.72 18.30 -20.28
N HIS A 598 -1.61 17.83 -20.86
CA HIS A 598 -0.40 18.62 -21.04
C HIS A 598 -0.58 19.70 -22.12
N TYR A 599 -0.02 20.87 -21.82
CA TYR A 599 0.17 21.93 -22.81
C TYR A 599 1.55 21.89 -23.46
N TYR A 600 2.52 21.12 -22.97
CA TYR A 600 3.90 21.11 -23.45
C TYR A 600 4.26 19.82 -24.20
N ASN A 601 5.35 19.86 -24.96
CA ASN A 601 6.01 18.77 -25.73
C ASN A 601 5.18 18.06 -26.81
N ASP A 602 3.94 17.66 -26.51
CA ASP A 602 3.07 16.90 -27.40
C ASP A 602 2.01 17.78 -28.07
N GLY A 603 1.45 17.31 -29.19
CA GLY A 603 0.33 17.97 -29.85
C GLY A 603 0.73 19.24 -30.64
N PRO A 604 -0.26 19.99 -31.16
CA PRO A 604 0.01 21.12 -32.06
C PRO A 604 0.57 22.34 -31.31
N ILE A 605 1.38 23.15 -31.99
CA ILE A 605 1.95 24.40 -31.43
C ILE A 605 0.89 25.38 -30.93
N THR A 606 -0.32 25.34 -31.51
CA THR A 606 -1.47 26.13 -31.05
C THR A 606 -1.91 25.76 -29.64
N ARG A 607 -1.69 24.51 -29.21
CA ARG A 607 -1.86 24.07 -27.82
C ARG A 607 -0.69 24.50 -26.95
N HIS A 608 0.55 24.39 -27.44
CA HIS A 608 1.76 24.81 -26.71
C HIS A 608 1.72 26.27 -26.28
N GLU A 609 1.14 27.12 -27.12
CA GLU A 609 0.92 28.53 -26.82
C GLU A 609 0.07 28.74 -25.55
N LEU A 610 -0.67 27.74 -25.05
CA LEU A 610 -1.40 27.83 -23.77
C LEU A 610 -0.47 27.88 -22.55
N GLU A 611 0.73 27.30 -22.60
CA GLU A 611 1.72 27.34 -21.51
C GLU A 611 2.51 28.66 -21.47
N ASN A 612 2.42 29.47 -22.53
CA ASN A 612 3.11 30.76 -22.62
C ASN A 612 2.93 31.55 -21.30
N PRO A 613 4.02 31.99 -20.64
CA PRO A 613 3.94 32.67 -19.35
C PRO A 613 2.98 33.86 -19.34
N LYS A 614 2.79 34.53 -20.48
CA LYS A 614 1.82 35.63 -20.65
C LYS A 614 0.36 35.24 -20.48
N ARG A 615 0.04 33.94 -20.50
CA ARG A 615 -1.32 33.40 -20.29
C ARG A 615 -1.54 32.85 -18.90
N GLU A 616 -0.47 32.71 -18.10
CA GLU A 616 -0.53 32.33 -16.69
C GLU A 616 -1.15 30.94 -16.42
N ARG A 617 -1.33 30.09 -17.45
CA ARG A 617 -1.97 28.77 -17.32
C ARG A 617 -1.02 27.64 -16.93
N GLY A 618 0.29 27.86 -16.86
CA GLY A 618 1.23 26.78 -16.58
C GLY A 618 1.09 25.59 -17.54
N SER A 619 1.25 24.38 -17.02
CA SER A 619 1.47 23.18 -17.81
C SER A 619 0.20 22.40 -18.20
N GLY A 620 -0.97 22.75 -17.63
CA GLY A 620 -2.26 22.18 -18.06
C GLY A 620 -3.35 22.03 -16.97
N PRO A 621 -4.61 21.76 -17.35
CA PRO A 621 -5.74 21.52 -16.44
C PRO A 621 -5.85 20.06 -16.02
N ILE A 622 -6.62 19.80 -14.95
CA ILE A 622 -6.83 18.46 -14.40
C ILE A 622 -8.30 18.24 -14.05
N GLU A 623 -8.86 17.11 -14.47
CA GLU A 623 -10.23 16.69 -14.15
C GLU A 623 -10.24 15.28 -13.55
N THR A 624 -11.36 14.90 -12.92
CA THR A 624 -11.62 13.53 -12.49
C THR A 624 -12.61 12.89 -13.45
N GLN A 625 -12.24 11.75 -14.04
CA GLN A 625 -13.15 10.89 -14.81
C GLN A 625 -13.58 9.68 -13.96
N ILE A 626 -14.42 8.80 -14.53
CA ILE A 626 -14.84 7.56 -13.86
C ILE A 626 -14.57 6.35 -14.76
N ALA A 627 -14.16 5.25 -14.15
CA ALA A 627 -14.08 3.95 -14.79
C ALA A 627 -14.73 2.90 -13.88
N VAL A 628 -15.24 1.84 -14.49
CA VAL A 628 -15.92 0.75 -13.81
C VAL A 628 -15.29 -0.58 -14.16
N SER A 629 -15.39 -1.55 -13.26
CA SER A 629 -14.84 -2.89 -13.45
C SER A 629 -15.67 -3.93 -12.69
N ARG A 630 -15.52 -5.19 -13.09
CA ARG A 630 -16.09 -6.38 -12.42
C ARG A 630 -15.06 -7.20 -11.64
N ASN A 631 -13.78 -6.84 -11.71
CA ASN A 631 -12.70 -7.55 -11.00
C ASN A 631 -11.64 -6.61 -10.39
N GLY A 632 -11.80 -5.30 -10.56
CA GLY A 632 -10.88 -4.28 -10.08
C GLY A 632 -9.53 -4.25 -10.80
N LEU A 633 -9.42 -4.87 -11.98
CA LEU A 633 -8.19 -4.92 -12.81
C LEU A 633 -8.43 -4.52 -14.26
N ASP A 634 -9.58 -4.90 -14.82
CA ASP A 634 -9.93 -4.63 -16.21
C ASP A 634 -11.03 -3.56 -16.22
N TRP A 635 -10.68 -2.38 -16.69
CA TRP A 635 -11.47 -1.16 -16.53
C TRP A 635 -12.11 -0.72 -17.84
N ASN A 636 -13.38 -0.33 -17.76
CA ASN A 636 -14.07 0.43 -18.80
C ASN A 636 -14.17 1.89 -18.35
N ARG A 637 -13.53 2.81 -19.06
CA ARG A 637 -13.49 4.23 -18.69
C ARG A 637 -14.54 5.03 -19.45
N PHE A 638 -15.21 5.92 -18.73
CA PHE A 638 -16.14 6.89 -19.30
C PHE A 638 -15.54 8.29 -19.24
N TYR A 639 -15.33 8.88 -20.42
CA TYR A 639 -14.62 10.15 -20.58
C TYR A 639 -15.50 11.38 -20.33
N ARG A 640 -16.77 11.34 -20.78
CA ARG A 640 -17.69 12.49 -20.77
C ARG A 640 -19.14 12.11 -20.39
N PRO A 641 -19.85 12.98 -19.64
CA PRO A 641 -19.31 14.14 -18.91
C PRO A 641 -18.25 13.69 -17.89
N ALA A 642 -17.30 14.58 -17.55
CA ALA A 642 -16.32 14.27 -16.51
C ALA A 642 -17.05 14.08 -15.17
N TYR A 643 -16.58 13.15 -14.34
CA TYR A 643 -17.19 12.88 -13.04
C TYR A 643 -17.02 14.07 -12.09
N VAL A 644 -15.83 14.67 -12.05
CA VAL A 644 -15.62 16.01 -11.47
C VAL A 644 -14.83 16.84 -12.48
N GLY A 645 -15.55 17.72 -13.19
CA GLY A 645 -14.95 18.62 -14.18
C GLY A 645 -14.29 19.86 -13.56
N ILE A 646 -13.76 20.71 -14.43
CA ILE A 646 -13.24 22.05 -14.11
C ILE A 646 -14.31 23.13 -14.34
N GLY A 647 -14.07 24.36 -13.86
CA GLY A 647 -14.95 25.52 -14.06
C GLY A 647 -15.55 26.04 -12.76
N LYS A 648 -16.72 26.69 -12.85
CA LYS A 648 -17.40 27.29 -11.70
C LYS A 648 -18.07 26.24 -10.80
N HIS A 649 -17.60 26.16 -9.56
CA HIS A 649 -18.05 25.28 -8.51
C HIS A 649 -18.38 26.18 -7.31
N GLU A 650 -19.66 26.38 -7.02
CA GLU A 650 -20.09 27.49 -6.13
C GLU A 650 -19.51 28.84 -6.61
N ASN A 651 -18.85 29.58 -5.72
CA ASN A 651 -18.17 30.85 -6.04
C ASN A 651 -16.70 30.68 -6.47
N TYR A 652 -16.26 29.45 -6.75
CA TYR A 652 -14.87 29.11 -7.05
C TYR A 652 -14.72 28.70 -8.52
N ASP A 653 -13.73 29.25 -9.22
CA ASP A 653 -13.40 28.86 -10.60
C ASP A 653 -12.20 27.91 -10.61
N MET A 654 -12.47 26.60 -10.59
CA MET A 654 -11.47 25.55 -10.42
C MET A 654 -10.83 25.18 -11.76
N LYS A 655 -9.50 25.04 -11.78
CA LYS A 655 -8.70 24.60 -12.94
C LYS A 655 -8.13 23.19 -12.77
N THR A 656 -8.10 22.71 -11.53
CA THR A 656 -7.78 21.32 -11.19
C THR A 656 -8.82 20.78 -10.20
N ALA A 657 -9.22 19.52 -10.39
CA ALA A 657 -10.14 18.82 -9.50
C ALA A 657 -9.64 17.41 -9.19
N TYR A 658 -9.27 17.17 -7.93
CA TYR A 658 -8.73 15.90 -7.44
C TYR A 658 -9.70 15.26 -6.46
N ILE A 659 -10.47 14.27 -6.90
CA ILE A 659 -11.33 13.52 -5.97
C ILE A 659 -10.50 12.80 -4.89
N ALA A 660 -11.04 12.76 -3.68
CA ALA A 660 -10.48 12.00 -2.57
C ALA A 660 -10.66 10.48 -2.79
N GLN A 661 -9.77 9.68 -2.21
CA GLN A 661 -9.99 8.25 -2.06
C GLN A 661 -11.06 8.02 -0.98
N GLY A 662 -12.07 7.21 -1.26
CA GLY A 662 -13.12 6.83 -0.30
C GLY A 662 -14.49 7.45 -0.60
N MET A 663 -15.50 6.94 0.11
CA MET A 663 -16.90 7.36 -0.02
C MET A 663 -17.66 7.00 1.26
N ILE A 664 -18.71 7.77 1.56
CA ILE A 664 -19.49 7.64 2.80
C ILE A 664 -20.96 7.48 2.44
N LYS A 665 -21.65 6.46 2.97
CA LYS A 665 -23.10 6.31 2.73
C LYS A 665 -23.89 7.03 3.81
N ARG A 666 -24.89 7.82 3.41
CA ARG A 666 -25.84 8.52 4.29
C ARG A 666 -27.24 8.34 3.70
N GLY A 667 -28.00 7.40 4.26
CA GLY A 667 -29.30 7.02 3.71
C GLY A 667 -29.18 6.56 2.25
N ASN A 668 -29.86 7.28 1.36
CA ASN A 668 -29.90 7.02 -0.09
C ASN A 668 -28.83 7.79 -0.88
N GLU A 669 -27.92 8.47 -0.19
CA GLU A 669 -26.83 9.22 -0.79
C GLU A 669 -25.47 8.59 -0.47
N ILE A 670 -24.53 8.86 -1.36
CA ILE A 670 -23.11 8.66 -1.17
C ILE A 670 -22.46 10.04 -1.15
N TRP A 671 -21.74 10.35 -0.08
CA TRP A 671 -20.92 11.53 0.02
C TRP A 671 -19.48 11.21 -0.35
N GLN A 672 -18.93 12.00 -1.26
CA GLN A 672 -17.53 12.00 -1.64
C GLN A 672 -16.97 13.41 -1.47
N TYR A 673 -15.66 13.57 -1.60
CA TYR A 673 -15.01 14.87 -1.46
C TYR A 673 -13.98 15.04 -2.56
N TYR A 674 -13.70 16.27 -2.96
CA TYR A 674 -12.58 16.56 -3.85
C TYR A 674 -11.86 17.84 -3.42
N PHE A 675 -10.55 17.88 -3.71
CA PHE A 675 -9.73 19.06 -3.58
C PHE A 675 -9.71 19.82 -4.91
N GLY A 676 -10.07 21.10 -4.87
CA GLY A 676 -10.05 21.99 -6.02
C GLY A 676 -8.99 23.09 -5.87
N GLU A 677 -8.31 23.41 -6.97
CA GLU A 677 -7.41 24.57 -7.03
C GLU A 677 -7.86 25.57 -8.12
N PRO A 678 -7.78 26.88 -7.87
CA PRO A 678 -8.14 27.92 -8.84
C PRO A 678 -7.04 28.16 -9.89
N HIS A 679 -5.90 27.49 -9.76
CA HIS A 679 -4.78 27.60 -10.67
C HIS A 679 -4.52 26.28 -11.37
N TYR A 680 -4.04 26.36 -12.60
CA TYR A 680 -3.62 25.20 -13.39
C TYR A 680 -2.40 24.50 -12.77
N HIS A 681 -2.07 23.32 -13.28
CA HIS A 681 -0.86 22.61 -12.87
C HIS A 681 0.38 23.43 -13.23
N SER A 682 1.36 23.51 -12.32
CA SER A 682 2.59 24.30 -12.47
C SER A 682 2.37 25.73 -12.98
N ALA A 683 1.30 26.41 -12.53
CA ALA A 683 1.01 27.79 -12.92
C ALA A 683 2.21 28.73 -12.67
N HIS A 684 2.50 29.59 -13.65
CA HIS A 684 3.59 30.58 -13.57
C HIS A 684 3.38 31.59 -12.44
N LEU A 685 2.12 31.88 -12.11
CA LEU A 685 1.74 32.79 -11.05
C LEU A 685 0.56 32.20 -10.27
N LYS A 686 0.62 32.32 -8.94
CA LYS A 686 -0.41 31.84 -8.01
C LYS A 686 -0.98 33.06 -7.28
N TYR A 687 -2.07 33.62 -7.81
CA TYR A 687 -2.59 34.93 -7.40
C TYR A 687 -3.66 34.90 -6.30
N ASP A 688 -4.22 33.73 -5.99
CA ASP A 688 -5.35 33.61 -5.05
C ASP A 688 -5.36 32.20 -4.42
N ASP A 689 -5.05 32.10 -3.13
CA ASP A 689 -5.06 30.81 -2.42
C ASP A 689 -6.49 30.43 -1.98
N LYS A 690 -7.37 30.29 -2.98
CA LYS A 690 -8.76 29.81 -2.82
C LYS A 690 -8.86 28.30 -3.01
N ARG A 691 -7.82 27.57 -2.61
CA ARG A 691 -7.85 26.11 -2.58
C ARG A 691 -8.89 25.67 -1.55
N ALA A 692 -9.69 24.66 -1.91
CA ALA A 692 -10.78 24.22 -1.06
C ALA A 692 -11.08 22.74 -1.22
N VAL A 693 -11.67 22.15 -0.19
CA VAL A 693 -12.29 20.82 -0.24
C VAL A 693 -13.80 20.99 -0.32
N PHE A 694 -14.41 20.26 -1.23
CA PHE A 694 -15.84 20.32 -1.49
C PHE A 694 -16.48 18.95 -1.28
N ARG A 695 -17.72 18.94 -0.80
CA ARG A 695 -18.55 17.75 -0.73
C ARG A 695 -19.22 17.49 -2.08
N LEU A 696 -19.38 16.22 -2.42
CA LEU A 696 -20.09 15.71 -3.58
C LEU A 696 -21.19 14.78 -3.08
N ILE A 697 -22.39 14.91 -3.64
CA ILE A 697 -23.57 14.13 -3.26
C ILE A 697 -24.01 13.30 -4.47
N GLN A 698 -23.86 11.99 -4.34
CA GLN A 698 -24.14 11.01 -5.38
C GLN A 698 -25.33 10.15 -4.96
N ARG A 699 -26.27 9.89 -5.87
CA ARG A 699 -27.33 8.89 -5.68
C ARG A 699 -26.71 7.53 -5.39
N ILE A 700 -27.16 6.80 -4.37
CA ILE A 700 -26.72 5.42 -4.13
C ILE A 700 -26.90 4.59 -5.42
N ASP A 701 -25.86 3.83 -5.78
CA ASP A 701 -25.78 3.02 -7.00
C ASP A 701 -25.82 3.80 -8.34
N GLY A 702 -25.95 5.13 -8.30
CA GLY A 702 -26.28 5.96 -9.46
C GLY A 702 -25.10 6.51 -10.26
N PHE A 703 -23.93 5.87 -10.25
CA PHE A 703 -22.72 6.38 -10.94
C PHE A 703 -22.86 6.35 -12.46
N ILE A 704 -23.36 5.22 -12.98
CA ILE A 704 -23.66 4.97 -14.39
C ILE A 704 -25.11 4.50 -14.47
N SER A 705 -25.82 4.94 -15.50
CA SER A 705 -27.15 4.43 -15.85
C SER A 705 -27.17 3.87 -17.27
N ILE A 706 -28.13 2.98 -17.54
CA ILE A 706 -28.61 2.75 -18.89
C ILE A 706 -29.74 3.74 -19.16
N ASP A 707 -29.51 4.66 -20.10
CA ASP A 707 -30.49 5.65 -20.52
C ASP A 707 -31.26 5.16 -21.75
N SER A 708 -32.58 5.28 -21.71
CA SER A 708 -33.45 5.18 -22.89
C SER A 708 -33.77 6.58 -23.43
N PRO A 709 -33.78 6.77 -24.76
CA PRO A 709 -34.13 8.04 -25.37
C PRO A 709 -35.62 8.37 -25.12
N TYR A 710 -35.94 9.66 -25.20
CA TYR A 710 -37.32 10.11 -25.08
C TYR A 710 -38.16 9.83 -26.34
N SER A 711 -37.52 9.79 -27.51
CA SER A 711 -38.20 9.71 -28.81
C SER A 711 -38.68 8.30 -29.19
N THR A 712 -38.10 7.25 -28.61
CA THR A 712 -38.38 5.86 -28.96
C THR A 712 -38.22 4.96 -27.75
N GLU A 713 -38.87 3.80 -27.78
CA GLU A 713 -38.64 2.76 -26.77
C GLU A 713 -37.25 2.15 -26.92
N ALA A 714 -36.68 1.80 -25.78
CA ALA A 714 -35.50 0.98 -25.64
C ALA A 714 -35.90 -0.39 -25.09
N ILE A 715 -35.25 -1.43 -25.61
CA ILE A 715 -35.44 -2.82 -25.19
C ILE A 715 -34.11 -3.37 -24.68
N ILE A 716 -34.13 -4.06 -23.54
CA ILE A 716 -32.99 -4.78 -23.00
C ILE A 716 -33.45 -6.19 -22.68
N ILE A 717 -32.70 -7.20 -23.09
CA ILE A 717 -32.91 -8.61 -22.69
C ILE A 717 -31.62 -9.07 -22.02
N THR A 718 -31.75 -9.60 -20.80
CA THR A 718 -30.61 -10.16 -20.09
C THR A 718 -30.21 -11.52 -20.66
N LYS A 719 -28.99 -11.95 -20.39
CA LYS A 719 -28.61 -13.36 -20.44
C LYS A 719 -29.44 -14.15 -19.40
N PRO A 720 -29.53 -15.49 -19.52
CA PRO A 720 -30.20 -16.31 -18.52
C PRO A 720 -29.63 -16.09 -17.11
N LEU A 721 -30.50 -15.92 -16.14
CA LEU A 721 -30.19 -15.64 -14.74
C LEU A 721 -30.78 -16.73 -13.84
N LEU A 722 -30.05 -17.07 -12.78
CA LEU A 722 -30.57 -17.73 -11.59
C LEU A 722 -30.55 -16.72 -10.45
N PHE A 723 -31.65 -16.61 -9.72
CA PHE A 723 -31.78 -15.68 -8.61
C PHE A 723 -32.39 -16.34 -7.37
N LYS A 724 -32.27 -15.65 -6.24
CA LYS A 724 -32.93 -15.98 -4.97
C LYS A 724 -33.71 -14.78 -4.47
N GLY A 725 -34.91 -15.02 -3.93
CA GLY A 725 -35.84 -13.95 -3.57
C GLY A 725 -37.21 -14.12 -4.21
N ASN A 726 -38.20 -13.41 -3.68
CA ASN A 726 -39.57 -13.40 -4.19
C ASN A 726 -40.04 -12.01 -4.62
N ARG A 727 -39.16 -11.00 -4.65
CA ARG A 727 -39.41 -9.64 -5.17
C ARG A 727 -38.27 -9.20 -6.08
N LEU A 728 -38.61 -8.59 -7.23
CA LEU A 728 -37.66 -7.88 -8.07
C LEU A 728 -37.72 -6.38 -7.71
N MET A 729 -36.59 -5.84 -7.26
CA MET A 729 -36.41 -4.45 -6.89
C MET A 729 -35.57 -3.73 -7.95
N ILE A 730 -35.95 -2.51 -8.31
CA ILE A 730 -35.26 -1.70 -9.31
C ILE A 730 -34.90 -0.32 -8.75
N ASN A 731 -33.68 0.15 -9.06
CA ASN A 731 -33.27 1.55 -8.92
C ASN A 731 -33.37 2.22 -10.30
N ILE A 732 -34.30 3.16 -10.45
CA ILE A 732 -34.66 3.76 -11.73
C ILE A 732 -35.14 5.20 -11.53
N ASP A 733 -34.90 6.05 -12.54
CA ASP A 733 -35.48 7.39 -12.65
C ASP A 733 -36.13 7.53 -14.02
N THR A 734 -37.45 7.72 -14.07
CA THR A 734 -38.19 7.93 -15.32
C THR A 734 -38.68 9.36 -15.48
N GLU A 735 -38.34 10.26 -14.55
CA GLU A 735 -38.98 11.57 -14.42
C GLU A 735 -40.53 11.44 -14.44
N ALA A 736 -41.25 12.49 -14.84
CA ALA A 736 -42.71 12.48 -14.91
C ALA A 736 -43.28 11.81 -16.17
N THR A 737 -42.62 11.94 -17.33
CA THR A 737 -43.18 11.51 -18.63
C THR A 737 -42.45 10.34 -19.28
N GLY A 738 -41.44 9.77 -18.62
CA GLY A 738 -40.84 8.50 -18.98
C GLY A 738 -41.51 7.32 -18.29
N TYR A 739 -41.14 6.10 -18.67
CA TYR A 739 -41.60 4.89 -17.99
C TYR A 739 -40.67 3.70 -18.18
N ALA A 740 -40.89 2.66 -17.38
CA ALA A 740 -40.39 1.33 -17.63
C ALA A 740 -41.46 0.25 -17.37
N GLN A 741 -41.38 -0.82 -18.14
CA GLN A 741 -42.09 -2.08 -17.94
C GLN A 741 -41.08 -3.23 -18.01
N ILE A 742 -41.28 -4.26 -17.20
CA ILE A 742 -40.34 -5.36 -17.02
C ILE A 742 -41.10 -6.68 -17.11
N GLY A 743 -40.58 -7.62 -17.89
CA GLY A 743 -41.13 -8.96 -18.00
C GLY A 743 -40.06 -10.03 -17.84
N PHE A 744 -40.50 -11.28 -17.81
CA PHE A 744 -39.63 -12.45 -17.79
C PHE A 744 -39.83 -13.30 -19.05
N LEU A 745 -38.72 -13.83 -19.56
CA LEU A 745 -38.70 -14.77 -20.68
C LEU A 745 -38.05 -16.09 -20.23
N ASP A 746 -38.44 -17.19 -20.86
CA ASP A 746 -37.69 -18.44 -20.78
C ASP A 746 -36.36 -18.36 -21.55
N THR A 747 -35.57 -19.44 -21.51
CA THR A 747 -34.28 -19.52 -22.22
C THR A 747 -34.40 -19.45 -23.74
N ASN A 748 -35.60 -19.68 -24.29
CA ASN A 748 -35.94 -19.63 -25.71
C ASN A 748 -36.55 -18.27 -26.14
N ASN A 749 -36.53 -17.27 -25.25
CA ASN A 749 -37.13 -15.94 -25.44
C ASN A 749 -38.67 -15.92 -25.53
N ASN A 750 -39.36 -16.97 -25.04
CA ASN A 750 -40.82 -16.94 -24.93
C ASN A 750 -41.23 -16.21 -23.63
N PRO A 751 -42.22 -15.30 -23.65
CA PRO A 751 -42.75 -14.69 -22.43
C PRO A 751 -43.24 -15.72 -21.42
N ILE A 752 -42.89 -15.53 -20.14
CA ILE A 752 -43.38 -16.38 -19.06
C ILE A 752 -44.76 -15.89 -18.64
N ARG A 753 -45.72 -16.81 -18.62
CA ARG A 753 -47.12 -16.53 -18.31
C ARG A 753 -47.29 -15.85 -16.95
N GLY A 754 -48.05 -14.76 -16.91
CA GLY A 754 -48.23 -13.91 -15.73
C GLY A 754 -47.05 -12.98 -15.46
N PHE A 755 -45.99 -13.01 -16.26
CA PHE A 755 -44.85 -12.11 -16.12
C PHE A 755 -44.48 -11.49 -17.46
N GLU A 756 -45.46 -11.41 -18.36
CA GLU A 756 -45.33 -10.74 -19.63
C GLU A 756 -45.10 -9.25 -19.43
N ILE A 757 -44.32 -8.65 -20.32
CA ILE A 757 -43.96 -7.24 -20.22
C ILE A 757 -45.17 -6.30 -20.33
N ASP A 758 -46.17 -6.67 -21.13
CA ASP A 758 -47.41 -5.89 -21.30
C ASP A 758 -48.33 -5.97 -20.07
N ASN A 759 -48.17 -7.01 -19.24
CA ASN A 759 -48.86 -7.15 -17.96
C ASN A 759 -48.13 -6.39 -16.83
N CYS A 760 -46.90 -5.90 -17.05
CA CYS A 760 -46.18 -5.11 -16.06
C CYS A 760 -46.87 -3.77 -15.84
N VAL A 761 -47.13 -3.42 -14.59
CA VAL A 761 -47.54 -2.08 -14.20
C VAL A 761 -46.42 -1.11 -14.56
N TYR A 762 -46.78 0.04 -15.10
CA TYR A 762 -45.82 1.08 -15.46
C TYR A 762 -45.06 1.55 -14.21
N ILE A 763 -43.73 1.46 -14.26
CA ILE A 763 -42.86 2.12 -13.29
C ILE A 763 -42.65 3.55 -13.80
N ASN A 764 -43.15 4.53 -13.05
CA ASN A 764 -43.09 5.95 -13.36
C ASN A 764 -42.74 6.75 -12.09
N GLY A 765 -41.53 7.32 -12.04
CA GLY A 765 -41.02 8.12 -10.94
C GLY A 765 -39.51 7.97 -10.75
N ASP A 766 -38.99 8.66 -9.72
CA ASP A 766 -37.61 8.54 -9.26
C ASP A 766 -37.53 7.64 -8.01
N PHE A 767 -37.01 6.42 -8.17
CA PHE A 767 -36.95 5.41 -7.14
C PHE A 767 -35.54 4.86 -6.93
N ILE A 768 -35.03 5.02 -5.72
CA ILE A 768 -33.80 4.33 -5.27
C ILE A 768 -34.04 2.81 -5.20
N GLU A 769 -35.29 2.44 -4.93
CA GLU A 769 -35.76 1.07 -4.82
C GLU A 769 -37.29 1.06 -5.01
N THR A 770 -37.79 0.30 -5.99
CA THR A 770 -39.23 0.05 -6.19
C THR A 770 -39.47 -1.41 -6.56
N GLU A 771 -40.58 -2.00 -6.08
CA GLU A 771 -41.05 -3.32 -6.49
C GLU A 771 -41.58 -3.27 -7.93
N VAL A 772 -41.34 -4.34 -8.69
CA VAL A 772 -41.99 -4.57 -9.97
C VAL A 772 -43.30 -5.34 -9.75
N GLU A 773 -44.38 -4.88 -10.37
CA GLU A 773 -45.71 -5.47 -10.25
C GLU A 773 -46.28 -5.86 -11.61
N TRP A 774 -47.04 -6.96 -11.64
CA TRP A 774 -47.76 -7.41 -12.82
C TRP A 774 -49.25 -7.55 -12.52
N ILE A 775 -50.08 -7.16 -13.48
CA ILE A 775 -51.51 -7.40 -13.46
C ILE A 775 -51.77 -8.92 -13.45
N ARG A 776 -52.79 -9.33 -12.70
CA ARG A 776 -53.26 -10.70 -12.54
C ARG A 776 -54.75 -10.76 -12.87
N THR A 777 -55.15 -11.84 -13.53
CA THR A 777 -56.57 -12.18 -13.69
C THR A 777 -57.06 -12.94 -12.47
N SER A 778 -58.35 -12.82 -12.15
CA SER A 778 -58.98 -13.42 -10.96
C SER A 778 -58.91 -14.95 -10.91
N ASP A 779 -58.64 -15.61 -12.03
CA ASP A 779 -58.49 -17.06 -12.17
C ASP A 779 -57.02 -17.53 -12.30
N GLY A 780 -56.05 -16.60 -12.33
CA GLY A 780 -54.64 -16.88 -12.51
C GLY A 780 -54.26 -17.53 -13.86
N ASN A 781 -55.22 -17.68 -14.78
CA ASN A 781 -55.15 -18.55 -15.95
C ASN A 781 -55.74 -17.93 -17.22
N SER A 782 -55.89 -16.60 -17.28
CA SER A 782 -56.27 -15.87 -18.49
C SER A 782 -55.36 -14.66 -18.70
N ASN A 783 -55.05 -14.31 -19.95
CA ASN A 783 -54.38 -13.03 -20.27
C ASN A 783 -55.40 -11.91 -20.07
N TYR A 784 -55.00 -10.79 -19.46
CA TYR A 784 -55.86 -9.62 -19.42
C TYR A 784 -56.01 -9.09 -20.85
N GLU A 785 -57.23 -9.10 -21.41
CA GLU A 785 -57.45 -8.52 -22.74
C GLU A 785 -57.32 -6.99 -22.63
N HIS A 786 -56.30 -6.43 -23.29
CA HIS A 786 -55.97 -5.00 -23.23
C HIS A 786 -56.96 -4.10 -24.01
N ASP A 787 -58.01 -4.66 -24.62
CA ASP A 787 -58.81 -4.01 -25.67
C ASP A 787 -60.09 -3.30 -25.20
N ASN A 788 -60.25 -3.01 -23.90
CA ASN A 788 -61.47 -2.34 -23.40
C ASN A 788 -61.20 -1.08 -22.56
N TYR A 789 -60.55 -0.08 -23.19
CA TYR A 789 -60.30 1.25 -22.62
C TYR A 789 -61.59 2.03 -22.28
N GLU A 790 -62.76 1.60 -22.77
CA GLU A 790 -64.03 2.28 -22.54
C GLU A 790 -64.74 1.86 -21.24
N ASN A 791 -64.30 0.78 -20.58
CA ASN A 791 -64.97 0.27 -19.37
C ASN A 791 -64.21 0.63 -18.09
N LEU A 792 -64.52 1.81 -17.52
CA LEU A 792 -63.97 2.29 -16.25
C LEU A 792 -64.24 1.34 -15.06
N GLU A 793 -65.28 0.50 -15.11
CA GLU A 793 -65.58 -0.47 -14.04
C GLU A 793 -64.59 -1.65 -14.01
N ALA A 794 -63.92 -1.96 -15.13
CA ALA A 794 -62.92 -3.03 -15.20
C ALA A 794 -61.67 -2.73 -14.34
N PHE A 795 -61.33 -1.46 -14.14
CA PHE A 795 -60.20 -1.04 -13.30
C PHE A 795 -60.40 -1.37 -11.81
N ASN A 796 -61.64 -1.41 -11.33
CA ASN A 796 -61.94 -1.73 -9.92
C ASN A 796 -61.63 -3.19 -9.55
N ASN A 797 -61.43 -4.06 -10.54
CA ASN A 797 -61.16 -5.49 -10.35
C ASN A 797 -59.73 -5.89 -10.72
N ILE A 798 -58.84 -4.91 -10.98
CA ILE A 798 -57.43 -5.19 -11.26
C ILE A 798 -56.75 -5.67 -9.98
N ILE A 799 -56.20 -6.89 -10.03
CA ILE A 799 -55.34 -7.44 -9.00
C ILE A 799 -53.91 -7.36 -9.52
N THR A 800 -52.97 -6.84 -8.73
CA THR A 800 -51.54 -6.89 -9.06
C THR A 800 -50.81 -7.86 -8.14
N SER A 801 -49.67 -8.37 -8.59
CA SER A 801 -48.75 -9.14 -7.76
C SER A 801 -47.31 -8.79 -8.10
N SER A 802 -46.49 -8.63 -7.07
CA SER A 802 -45.02 -8.51 -7.17
C SER A 802 -44.29 -9.82 -6.87
N ASP A 803 -45.02 -10.92 -6.63
CA ASP A 803 -44.43 -12.19 -6.22
C ASP A 803 -43.85 -12.97 -7.40
N VAL A 804 -42.52 -13.11 -7.39
CA VAL A 804 -41.73 -13.88 -8.36
C VAL A 804 -41.21 -15.21 -7.79
N SER A 805 -41.69 -15.66 -6.62
CA SER A 805 -41.26 -16.93 -5.99
C SER A 805 -41.42 -18.15 -6.89
N SER A 806 -42.41 -18.15 -7.79
CA SER A 806 -42.60 -19.23 -8.76
C SER A 806 -41.49 -19.34 -9.82
N LEU A 807 -40.65 -18.30 -9.95
CA LEU A 807 -39.51 -18.22 -10.85
C LEU A 807 -38.16 -18.42 -10.13
N GLU A 808 -38.14 -18.41 -8.80
CA GLU A 808 -36.91 -18.59 -8.01
C GLU A 808 -36.22 -19.92 -8.36
N GLY A 809 -34.91 -19.88 -8.57
CA GLY A 809 -34.11 -21.05 -8.95
C GLY A 809 -34.36 -21.62 -10.36
N LYS A 810 -35.23 -20.99 -11.17
CA LYS A 810 -35.40 -21.32 -12.59
C LYS A 810 -34.53 -20.40 -13.46
N GLU A 811 -34.02 -20.94 -14.56
CA GLU A 811 -33.31 -20.12 -15.54
C GLU A 811 -34.30 -19.22 -16.28
N VAL A 812 -34.16 -17.91 -16.11
CA VAL A 812 -35.03 -16.91 -16.73
C VAL A 812 -34.21 -15.78 -17.33
N LYS A 813 -34.71 -15.13 -18.37
CA LYS A 813 -34.20 -13.83 -18.82
C LYS A 813 -35.16 -12.74 -18.37
N ILE A 814 -34.65 -11.54 -18.16
CA ILE A 814 -35.45 -10.36 -17.87
C ILE A 814 -35.47 -9.48 -19.11
N ILE A 815 -36.67 -9.05 -19.52
CA ILE A 815 -36.86 -8.07 -20.58
C ILE A 815 -37.30 -6.73 -19.98
N PHE A 816 -36.63 -5.65 -20.37
CA PHE A 816 -36.97 -4.28 -20.00
C PHE A 816 -37.45 -3.55 -21.25
N ARG A 817 -38.57 -2.82 -21.13
CA ARG A 817 -39.06 -1.83 -22.11
C ARG A 817 -39.08 -0.50 -21.40
N MET A 818 -38.35 0.47 -21.93
CA MET A 818 -38.14 1.76 -21.28
C MET A 818 -38.26 2.89 -22.30
N LYS A 819 -38.71 4.07 -21.86
CA LYS A 819 -38.70 5.29 -22.68
C LYS A 819 -38.50 6.51 -21.81
N GLY A 820 -37.52 7.35 -22.14
CA GLY A 820 -37.18 8.54 -21.35
C GLY A 820 -36.77 8.23 -19.91
N SER A 821 -36.02 7.16 -19.68
CA SER A 821 -35.74 6.61 -18.35
C SER A 821 -34.27 6.26 -18.16
N LYS A 822 -33.81 6.27 -16.90
CA LYS A 822 -32.48 5.89 -16.45
C LYS A 822 -32.54 4.69 -15.52
N LEU A 823 -32.01 3.54 -15.94
CA LEU A 823 -31.93 2.32 -15.14
C LEU A 823 -30.55 2.20 -14.48
N TYR A 824 -30.50 2.11 -13.15
CA TYR A 824 -29.24 2.09 -12.39
C TYR A 824 -28.87 0.70 -11.87
N ALA A 825 -29.83 0.00 -11.24
CA ALA A 825 -29.56 -1.29 -10.61
C ALA A 825 -30.82 -2.15 -10.50
N MET A 826 -30.62 -3.45 -10.30
CA MET A 826 -31.67 -4.39 -9.91
C MET A 826 -31.20 -5.32 -8.78
N GLN A 827 -32.16 -5.86 -8.03
CA GLN A 827 -31.88 -6.85 -6.98
C GLN A 827 -33.12 -7.73 -6.73
N PHE A 828 -32.91 -9.03 -6.53
CA PHE A 828 -33.94 -9.91 -5.99
C PHE A 828 -33.85 -9.97 -4.46
N LYS A 829 -34.99 -9.82 -3.77
CA LYS A 829 -35.09 -9.84 -2.30
C LYS A 829 -36.21 -10.77 -1.84
N ASN A 830 -36.12 -11.25 -0.59
CA ASN A 830 -37.24 -11.89 0.09
C ASN A 830 -38.09 -10.81 0.77
N LYS A 831 -39.42 -10.91 0.65
CA LYS A 831 -40.37 -10.11 1.43
C LYS A 831 -40.37 -10.61 2.87
N LEU A 832 -39.32 -10.25 3.60
CA LEU A 832 -39.13 -10.27 5.05
C LEU A 832 -37.74 -9.63 5.29
N ASP A 833 -37.71 -8.31 5.19
CA ASP A 833 -36.75 -7.38 5.82
C ASP A 833 -37.56 -6.19 6.36
#